data_AF-A0A843SHT7-F1
#
_entry.id   AF-A0A843SHT7-F1
#
_cell.length_a   1.000
_cell.length_b   1.000
_cell.length_c   1.000
_cell.angle_alpha   90.00
_cell.angle_beta   90.00
_cell.angle_gamma   90.00
#
_symmetry.space_group_name_H-M   'P 1'
#
loop_
_entity.id
_entity.type
_entity.pdbx_description
1 polymer ?
#
loop_
_entity_poly.entity_id
_entity_poly.type
_entity_poly.pdbx_seq_one_letter_code
_entity_poly.pdbx_strand_id
1 'polypeptide(L)'
;MNEMTRSFVEMVADRLIEQLKEGVAPWQKPWQPGEAEASMPTNPVTGNRYKGINALHLMSQDRVDQRWMTYKQAESIGAQVRKGEKGTPIQYWKFSEEQTLTDANDKPLLDADGKAVKQTVRLERPSLFMATVFNAEQIDGLPPQIPRKEQSWTASERAEGILKATGAAILHGEQDRAFYRPATDTIHLPNREQFDSADRYYATALHELGHWTGHPSRLDRDLVHPFGSEGYAREELRAEIASMIVGDELGIGHDPRQHAAYVGSWIKAIKDDPLEIFRAAADAEKIQDYLLGLERRQMQEHDEAQKVADFIGMNQRLPPGAVVQNTLDAEPELKSILADEAKMKALDERVNALLQGVNRSYIDETRAVIASTLAQADDRDSFIASESLRAAYPAVPDADIDDAQMVADFIAANMTVPPETVSANTQAAPPVLTAILASGARMKALDTQVDQLLHNLNQASIDETQLIIASTLGRGDTLQRAAASLTRAGTESLPTTSSGETVVDGETGDMRQSIDAPSDGNEREKAAELARLREEAVKHDPQSTDEDIAAAREARKDAEFNATLTDADLVRRIAELERFRLLGQQTPAGVPTYLSVAYQDKDEAKALGAKWDRREQAWYVPAGADPAPFEKFARQGPKQAPGGPEAEGMKLPTGGADAALAGRIYLAVPYGERHAAKAAGAHWDKAAKSWYAGPAANMGKLGRWKVNNVSIQQNPAMTPRDEFAEALRAVGCVVGGDHPIMDGQRHRISVAGEKHSEKAGSGFYVGHLDGHPAGYIKNNKTGVEMNWKSKGYTLDPEQKAMLCAQAATRLQERGEEQTRRYAQTADRLARQTAKLVPLTKPTPYLLAKGLEAMPGVFTDRTGKTTYVPATDADGKQWTTQYIQEDGSKRFARDSRKTGCFHAVGGIDALARAPALVIAEGYATAASLARSLGHATVAAFDSGNLPAVATALHAKFPDKPVVIAGDNDLHLQATQGINPGRKKAQEAARLTSGRVVLPVFAPGEIAKNPRDFTDFNDLANKSRLGEEGLGRQVRPVVAAAVEKHRATTEQESQDLRHSLGQRHTMKIG
;
A
#
# COMPACT_ATOMS: atom_id res chain seq x y z
N MET A 1 21.06 30.28 8.59
CA MET A 1 20.60 28.87 8.67
C MET A 1 21.85 28.03 8.83
N ASN A 2 21.98 27.29 9.94
CA ASN A 2 23.17 26.47 10.24
C ASN A 2 23.23 25.27 9.28
N GLU A 3 24.41 25.01 8.71
CA GLU A 3 24.72 23.88 7.82
C GLU A 3 24.75 22.50 8.51
N MET A 4 24.43 22.41 9.81
CA MET A 4 24.42 21.12 10.50
C MET A 4 23.05 20.44 10.39
N THR A 5 23.03 19.33 9.66
CA THR A 5 21.97 18.32 9.46
C THR A 5 20.93 18.58 8.35
N ARG A 6 21.39 18.67 7.09
CA ARG A 6 20.53 18.24 5.96
C ARG A 6 20.50 16.72 5.88
N SER A 7 19.32 16.15 5.69
CA SER A 7 19.18 14.70 5.48
C SER A 7 19.72 14.27 4.11
N PHE A 8 20.15 13.01 3.96
CA PHE A 8 20.59 12.46 2.66
C PHE A 8 19.51 12.65 1.58
N VAL A 9 18.24 12.45 1.94
CA VAL A 9 17.09 12.62 1.05
C VAL A 9 17.01 14.03 0.49
N GLU A 10 17.08 15.05 1.35
CA GLU A 10 17.05 16.46 0.93
C GLU A 10 18.25 16.82 0.07
N MET A 11 19.45 16.33 0.42
CA MET A 11 20.67 16.59 -0.35
C MET A 11 20.58 16.02 -1.77
N VAL A 12 20.11 14.78 -1.93
CA VAL A 12 19.94 14.15 -3.26
C VAL A 12 18.85 14.87 -4.05
N ALA A 13 17.71 15.14 -3.42
CA ALA A 13 16.60 15.84 -4.06
C ALA A 13 16.99 17.25 -4.52
N ASP A 14 17.65 18.05 -3.66
CA ASP A 14 18.14 19.38 -3.99
C ASP A 14 19.09 19.35 -5.19
N ARG A 15 20.04 18.41 -5.22
CA ARG A 15 20.99 18.27 -6.34
C ARG A 15 20.28 17.96 -7.65
N LEU A 16 19.35 17.01 -7.64
CA LEU A 16 18.59 16.66 -8.84
C LEU A 16 17.67 17.81 -9.27
N ILE A 17 17.12 18.58 -8.32
CA ILE A 17 16.34 19.79 -8.62
C ILE A 17 17.21 20.84 -9.32
N GLU A 18 18.45 21.08 -8.90
CA GLU A 18 19.33 22.03 -9.58
C GLU A 18 19.66 21.56 -11.00
N GLN A 19 20.00 20.28 -11.17
CA GLN A 19 20.25 19.72 -12.50
C GLN A 19 19.00 19.75 -13.40
N LEU A 20 17.81 19.54 -12.83
CA LEU A 20 16.54 19.69 -13.55
C LEU A 20 16.32 21.12 -14.07
N LYS A 21 16.72 22.14 -13.31
CA LYS A 21 16.64 23.55 -13.74
C LYS A 21 17.62 23.86 -14.87
N GLU A 22 18.79 23.25 -14.81
CA GLU A 22 19.85 23.39 -15.81
C GLU A 22 19.62 22.54 -17.06
N GLY A 23 18.66 21.60 -17.03
CA GLY A 23 18.38 20.68 -18.13
C GLY A 23 19.41 19.55 -18.25
N VAL A 24 20.16 19.28 -17.18
CA VAL A 24 21.27 18.32 -17.14
C VAL A 24 21.02 17.18 -16.16
N ALA A 25 19.78 17.00 -15.68
CA ALA A 25 19.43 15.84 -14.88
C ALA A 25 19.68 14.54 -15.67
N PRO A 26 19.99 13.41 -15.01
CA PRO A 26 20.36 12.17 -15.71
C PRO A 26 19.36 11.74 -16.80
N TRP A 27 18.05 11.85 -16.53
CA TRP A 27 16.99 11.51 -17.48
C TRP A 27 16.59 12.67 -18.41
N GLN A 28 17.28 13.80 -18.36
CA GLN A 28 17.11 14.93 -19.29
C GLN A 28 18.28 15.11 -20.25
N LYS A 29 19.40 14.42 -20.03
CA LYS A 29 20.49 14.37 -20.99
C LYS A 29 20.09 13.45 -22.14
N PRO A 30 20.21 13.89 -23.40
CA PRO A 30 20.08 12.98 -24.54
C PRO A 30 21.28 12.05 -24.54
N TRP A 31 21.03 10.75 -24.54
CA TRP A 31 22.08 9.72 -24.51
C TRP A 31 22.09 8.99 -25.86
N GLN A 32 23.25 8.91 -26.52
CA GLN A 32 23.37 8.11 -27.75
C GLN A 32 23.69 6.64 -27.42
N PRO A 33 23.23 5.69 -28.25
CA PRO A 33 23.69 4.31 -28.22
C PRO A 33 25.23 4.20 -28.16
N GLY A 34 25.76 3.44 -27.20
CA GLY A 34 27.19 3.11 -27.14
C GLY A 34 28.11 4.15 -26.50
N GLU A 35 27.62 5.33 -26.10
CA GLU A 35 28.43 6.31 -25.35
C GLU A 35 28.77 5.78 -23.94
N ALA A 36 30.05 5.83 -23.54
CA ALA A 36 30.48 5.39 -22.20
C ALA A 36 29.81 6.20 -21.08
N GLU A 37 29.51 7.47 -21.35
CA GLU A 37 28.79 8.40 -20.47
C GLU A 37 27.31 8.04 -20.28
N ALA A 38 26.73 7.28 -21.21
CA ALA A 38 25.32 6.86 -21.21
C ALA A 38 25.05 5.61 -20.34
N SER A 39 26.09 4.99 -19.77
CA SER A 39 25.95 3.73 -19.03
C SER A 39 25.42 3.91 -17.61
N MET A 40 24.54 3.02 -17.17
CA MET A 40 24.10 3.02 -15.76
C MET A 40 25.27 2.73 -14.80
N PRO A 41 25.32 3.34 -13.60
CA PRO A 41 26.38 3.10 -12.64
C PRO A 41 26.53 1.64 -12.24
N THR A 42 27.75 1.12 -12.23
CA THR A 42 28.07 -0.28 -11.90
C THR A 42 29.13 -0.40 -10.83
N ASN A 43 29.09 -1.50 -10.07
CA ASN A 43 30.16 -1.89 -9.18
C ASN A 43 31.06 -2.91 -9.87
N PRO A 44 32.29 -2.55 -10.28
CA PRO A 44 33.14 -3.43 -11.10
C PRO A 44 33.69 -4.63 -10.34
N VAL A 45 33.66 -4.64 -9.00
CA VAL A 45 34.08 -5.80 -8.19
C VAL A 45 32.99 -6.87 -8.18
N THR A 46 31.72 -6.47 -8.09
CA THR A 46 30.59 -7.41 -8.05
C THR A 46 29.96 -7.69 -9.41
N GLY A 47 30.23 -6.85 -10.42
CA GLY A 47 29.54 -6.86 -11.72
C GLY A 47 28.12 -6.28 -11.67
N ASN A 48 27.59 -5.95 -10.49
CA ASN A 48 26.22 -5.50 -10.34
C ASN A 48 26.05 -4.00 -10.66
N ARG A 49 24.94 -3.69 -11.32
CA ARG A 49 24.41 -2.34 -11.51
C ARG A 49 23.85 -1.77 -10.19
N TYR A 50 24.08 -0.48 -9.93
CA TYR A 50 23.36 0.25 -8.89
C TYR A 50 21.91 0.50 -9.33
N LYS A 51 20.97 0.48 -8.38
CA LYS A 51 19.52 0.58 -8.65
C LYS A 51 18.87 1.77 -7.96
N GLY A 52 17.74 2.20 -8.52
CA GLY A 52 16.83 3.20 -7.98
C GLY A 52 17.53 4.53 -7.78
N ILE A 53 17.27 5.16 -6.63
CA ILE A 53 17.81 6.49 -6.35
C ILE A 53 19.35 6.55 -6.31
N ASN A 54 20.02 5.44 -5.96
CA ASN A 54 21.49 5.43 -5.94
C ASN A 54 22.04 5.56 -7.35
N ALA A 55 21.41 4.92 -8.34
CA ALA A 55 21.84 5.07 -9.74
C ALA A 55 21.73 6.53 -10.18
N LEU A 56 20.57 7.16 -9.99
CA LEU A 56 20.34 8.56 -10.34
C LEU A 56 21.28 9.51 -9.58
N HIS A 57 21.52 9.24 -8.29
CA HIS A 57 22.42 10.05 -7.47
C HIS A 57 23.88 9.93 -7.94
N LEU A 58 24.34 8.74 -8.32
CA LEU A 58 25.70 8.55 -8.84
C LEU A 58 25.86 9.16 -10.24
N MET A 59 24.88 9.01 -11.13
CA MET A 59 24.87 9.68 -12.43
C MET A 59 24.89 11.21 -12.29
N SER A 60 24.25 11.75 -11.25
CA SER A 60 24.26 13.19 -10.95
C SER A 60 25.62 13.74 -10.53
N GLN A 61 26.66 12.91 -10.35
CA GLN A 61 28.00 13.36 -9.93
C GLN A 61 28.87 13.90 -11.08
N ASP A 62 28.35 13.95 -12.32
CA ASP A 62 29.05 14.46 -13.51
C ASP A 62 30.42 13.79 -13.73
N ARG A 63 30.41 12.45 -13.69
CA ARG A 63 31.56 11.58 -13.95
C ARG A 63 31.35 10.81 -15.26
N VAL A 64 32.42 10.59 -16.01
CA VAL A 64 32.41 9.87 -17.28
C VAL A 64 32.49 8.37 -17.03
N ASP A 65 33.39 7.92 -16.15
CA ASP A 65 33.52 6.50 -15.83
C ASP A 65 32.44 6.10 -14.81
N GLN A 66 31.47 5.30 -15.22
CA GLN A 66 30.32 4.95 -14.37
C GLN A 66 30.60 3.79 -13.40
N ARG A 67 31.87 3.44 -13.17
CA ARG A 67 32.27 2.45 -12.17
C ARG A 67 32.41 3.09 -10.79
N TRP A 68 31.69 2.55 -9.81
CA TRP A 68 31.68 3.04 -8.43
C TRP A 68 31.89 1.90 -7.44
N MET A 69 32.85 2.05 -6.53
CA MET A 69 33.16 1.03 -5.51
C MET A 69 33.57 1.65 -4.18
N THR A 70 33.43 0.90 -3.09
CA THR A 70 33.90 1.37 -1.78
C THR A 70 35.44 1.38 -1.71
N TYR A 71 36.00 2.13 -0.74
CA TYR A 71 37.45 2.14 -0.51
C TYR A 71 38.02 0.73 -0.33
N LYS A 72 37.36 -0.11 0.49
CA LYS A 72 37.78 -1.50 0.75
C LYS A 72 37.73 -2.37 -0.50
N GLN A 73 36.76 -2.14 -1.39
CA GLN A 73 36.67 -2.84 -2.65
C GLN A 73 37.83 -2.47 -3.59
N ALA A 74 38.18 -1.18 -3.68
CA ALA A 74 39.35 -0.74 -4.44
C ALA A 74 40.64 -1.40 -3.92
N GLU A 75 40.84 -1.38 -2.60
CA GLU A 75 41.99 -2.02 -1.95
C GLU A 75 42.06 -3.52 -2.25
N SER A 76 40.92 -4.22 -2.25
CA SER A 76 40.87 -5.67 -2.50
C SER A 76 41.32 -6.10 -3.89
N ILE A 77 41.28 -5.20 -4.88
CA ILE A 77 41.75 -5.44 -6.25
C ILE A 77 43.11 -4.78 -6.53
N GLY A 78 43.82 -4.34 -5.50
CA GLY A 78 45.13 -3.69 -5.62
C GLY A 78 45.07 -2.26 -6.16
N ALA A 79 43.89 -1.63 -6.15
CA ALA A 79 43.69 -0.25 -6.57
C ALA A 79 43.62 0.70 -5.35
N GLN A 80 43.98 1.96 -5.54
CA GLN A 80 44.10 2.93 -4.44
C GLN A 80 43.32 4.21 -4.73
N VAL A 81 42.38 4.55 -3.85
CA VAL A 81 41.73 5.87 -3.87
C VAL A 81 42.78 6.94 -3.63
N ARG A 82 42.86 7.94 -4.51
CA ARG A 82 43.85 9.03 -4.39
C ARG A 82 43.64 9.84 -3.12
N LYS A 83 44.76 10.28 -2.55
CA LYS A 83 44.75 11.10 -1.32
C LYS A 83 44.03 12.42 -1.57
N GLY A 84 43.02 12.71 -0.75
CA GLY A 84 42.25 13.96 -0.80
C GLY A 84 40.93 13.88 -1.58
N GLU A 85 40.69 12.77 -2.29
CA GLU A 85 39.41 12.53 -2.97
C GLU A 85 38.27 12.35 -1.97
N LYS A 86 37.08 12.86 -2.34
CA LYS A 86 35.86 12.74 -1.53
C LYS A 86 34.94 11.70 -2.15
N GLY A 87 34.50 10.75 -1.34
CA GLY A 87 33.53 9.74 -1.76
C GLY A 87 32.10 10.28 -1.77
N THR A 88 31.23 9.58 -2.50
CA THR A 88 29.80 9.86 -2.62
C THR A 88 29.02 8.91 -1.73
N PRO A 89 28.13 9.41 -0.84
CA PRO A 89 27.30 8.54 -0.01
C PRO A 89 26.19 7.89 -0.85
N ILE A 90 25.88 6.64 -0.56
CA ILE A 90 24.74 5.90 -1.08
C ILE A 90 24.00 5.23 0.07
N GLN A 91 22.73 4.90 -0.14
CA GLN A 91 21.91 4.24 0.87
C GLN A 91 21.38 2.90 0.35
N TYR A 92 21.41 1.84 1.16
CA TYR A 92 20.79 0.58 0.79
C TYR A 92 20.23 -0.14 2.02
N TRP A 93 19.27 -1.01 1.77
CA TRP A 93 18.71 -1.86 2.82
C TRP A 93 19.59 -3.09 3.00
N LYS A 94 20.15 -3.25 4.21
CA LYS A 94 20.89 -4.44 4.60
C LYS A 94 19.92 -5.42 5.26
N PHE A 95 19.78 -6.61 4.69
CA PHE A 95 18.86 -7.66 5.16
C PHE A 95 19.56 -8.79 5.93
N SER A 96 20.90 -8.82 5.94
CA SER A 96 21.70 -9.84 6.61
C SER A 96 23.06 -9.28 7.03
N GLU A 97 23.68 -9.84 8.08
CA GLU A 97 25.01 -9.47 8.55
C GLU A 97 25.86 -10.69 8.94
N GLU A 98 27.17 -10.55 8.87
CA GLU A 98 28.09 -11.57 9.37
C GLU A 98 28.31 -11.38 10.89
N GLN A 99 28.03 -12.41 11.67
CA GLN A 99 28.34 -12.47 13.10
C GLN A 99 29.39 -13.56 13.37
N THR A 100 30.31 -13.30 14.30
CA THR A 100 31.26 -14.30 14.76
C THR A 100 30.53 -15.35 15.60
N LEU A 101 30.65 -16.61 15.21
CA LEU A 101 30.13 -17.74 15.97
C LEU A 101 30.90 -17.83 17.29
N THR A 102 30.18 -17.84 18.40
CA THR A 102 30.73 -18.02 19.74
C THR A 102 30.28 -19.34 20.35
N ASP A 103 31.10 -19.89 21.26
CA ASP A 103 30.73 -21.05 22.06
C ASP A 103 29.76 -20.68 23.20
N ALA A 104 29.32 -21.68 23.99
CA ALA A 104 28.41 -21.49 25.11
C ALA A 104 28.94 -20.58 26.24
N ASN A 105 30.19 -20.10 26.15
CA ASN A 105 30.82 -19.17 27.10
C ASN A 105 31.21 -17.84 26.42
N ASP A 106 30.58 -17.48 25.30
CA ASP A 106 30.84 -16.26 24.51
C ASP A 106 32.26 -16.14 23.94
N LYS A 107 33.00 -17.25 23.79
CA LYS A 107 34.31 -17.22 23.11
C LYS A 107 34.19 -17.46 21.62
N PRO A 108 34.91 -16.71 20.76
CA PRO A 108 34.92 -16.94 19.32
C PRO A 108 35.32 -18.38 18.98
N LEU A 109 34.43 -19.11 18.30
CA LEU A 109 34.76 -20.38 17.68
C LEU A 109 35.79 -20.10 16.58
N LEU A 110 36.91 -20.80 16.61
CA LEU A 110 37.98 -20.64 15.63
C LEU A 110 37.94 -21.79 14.63
N ASP A 111 38.19 -21.51 13.36
CA ASP A 111 38.40 -22.50 12.31
C ASP A 111 39.77 -23.19 12.45
N ALA A 112 40.05 -24.14 11.55
CA ALA A 112 41.30 -24.90 11.54
C ALA A 112 42.56 -24.02 11.39
N ASP A 113 42.42 -22.80 10.90
CA ASP A 113 43.50 -21.83 10.70
C ASP A 113 43.59 -20.80 11.86
N GLY A 114 42.81 -21.01 12.93
CA GLY A 114 42.79 -20.14 14.11
C GLY A 114 42.06 -18.81 13.90
N LYS A 115 41.24 -18.67 12.85
CA LYS A 115 40.42 -17.48 12.59
C LYS A 115 38.99 -17.70 13.09
N ALA A 116 38.38 -16.63 13.59
CA ALA A 116 37.01 -16.69 14.08
C ALA A 116 36.02 -17.09 12.97
N VAL A 117 35.29 -18.18 13.18
CA VAL A 117 34.23 -18.66 12.28
C VAL A 117 33.11 -17.62 12.27
N LYS A 118 32.63 -17.25 11.09
CA LYS A 118 31.53 -16.31 10.91
C LYS A 118 30.31 -17.00 10.31
N GLN A 119 29.14 -16.57 10.74
CA GLN A 119 27.85 -16.97 10.16
C GLN A 119 27.14 -15.73 9.61
N THR A 120 26.58 -15.86 8.41
CA THR A 120 25.66 -14.85 7.87
C THR A 120 24.29 -15.04 8.51
N VAL A 121 23.89 -14.10 9.37
CA VAL A 121 22.60 -14.09 10.04
C VAL A 121 21.69 -13.11 9.30
N ARG A 122 20.46 -13.52 9.00
CA ARG A 122 19.46 -12.60 8.45
C ARG A 122 19.10 -11.59 9.53
N LEU A 123 19.17 -10.31 9.20
CA LEU A 123 18.77 -9.25 10.13
C LEU A 123 17.27 -9.33 10.31
N GLU A 124 16.85 -9.32 11.58
CA GLU A 124 15.44 -9.32 11.94
C GLU A 124 14.69 -8.12 11.34
N ARG A 125 15.45 -7.07 11.01
CA ARG A 125 14.97 -5.88 10.30
C ARG A 125 15.92 -5.45 9.22
N PRO A 126 15.40 -5.15 8.03
CA PRO A 126 16.17 -4.44 7.02
C PRO A 126 16.62 -3.11 7.63
N SER A 127 17.92 -2.92 7.76
CA SER A 127 18.49 -1.69 8.29
C SER A 127 18.93 -0.81 7.12
N LEU A 128 18.58 0.48 7.16
CA LEU A 128 19.08 1.45 6.19
C LEU A 128 20.57 1.68 6.49
N PHE A 129 21.42 1.22 5.59
CA PHE A 129 22.86 1.36 5.69
C PHE A 129 23.36 2.41 4.71
N MET A 130 24.29 3.25 5.17
CA MET A 130 24.97 4.22 4.34
C MET A 130 26.36 3.70 4.00
N ALA A 131 26.69 3.61 2.71
CA ALA A 131 28.05 3.37 2.27
C ALA A 131 28.60 4.60 1.55
N THR A 132 29.93 4.74 1.57
CA THR A 132 30.62 5.74 0.75
C THR A 132 31.35 5.03 -0.37
N VAL A 133 31.02 5.42 -1.61
CA VAL A 133 31.64 4.89 -2.82
C VAL A 133 32.47 5.95 -3.51
N PHE A 134 33.52 5.51 -4.19
CA PHE A 134 34.43 6.33 -4.97
C PHE A 134 34.27 5.96 -6.43
N ASN A 135 34.27 6.97 -7.28
CA ASN A 135 34.25 6.79 -8.72
C ASN A 135 35.60 6.24 -9.19
N ALA A 136 35.62 5.43 -10.25
CA ALA A 136 36.85 4.90 -10.82
C ALA A 136 37.86 5.98 -11.22
N GLU A 137 37.39 7.16 -11.65
CA GLU A 137 38.26 8.31 -11.93
C GLU A 137 39.07 8.74 -10.71
N GLN A 138 38.60 8.47 -9.49
CA GLN A 138 39.23 8.85 -8.21
C GLN A 138 40.24 7.81 -7.70
N ILE A 139 40.44 6.72 -8.45
CA ILE A 139 41.17 5.52 -8.00
C ILE A 139 42.29 5.22 -8.99
N ASP A 140 43.51 5.11 -8.49
CA ASP A 140 44.67 4.69 -9.27
C ASP A 140 44.78 3.15 -9.28
N GLY A 141 45.31 2.59 -10.35
CA GLY A 141 45.53 1.13 -10.48
C GLY A 141 44.31 0.34 -10.97
N LEU A 142 43.23 1.00 -11.39
CA LEU A 142 42.12 0.33 -12.06
C LEU A 142 42.44 0.04 -13.54
N PRO A 143 42.01 -1.12 -14.09
CA PRO A 143 42.07 -1.36 -15.52
C PRO A 143 41.23 -0.31 -16.27
N PRO A 144 41.63 0.07 -17.50
CA PRO A 144 40.86 1.00 -18.31
C PRO A 144 39.43 0.48 -18.50
N GLN A 145 38.47 1.40 -18.57
CA GLN A 145 37.09 1.04 -18.85
C GLN A 145 37.04 0.30 -20.19
N ILE A 146 36.49 -0.92 -20.18
CA ILE A 146 36.24 -1.65 -21.42
C ILE A 146 35.02 -0.98 -22.06
N PRO A 147 35.14 -0.39 -23.27
CA PRO A 147 33.99 0.19 -23.95
C PRO A 147 32.93 -0.89 -24.13
N ARG A 148 31.68 -0.59 -23.78
CA ARG A 148 30.56 -1.49 -24.08
C ARG A 148 30.50 -1.60 -25.61
N LYS A 149 30.59 -2.83 -26.15
CA LYS A 149 30.45 -3.03 -27.60
C LYS A 149 29.11 -2.45 -28.04
N GLU A 150 29.11 -1.62 -29.08
CA GLU A 150 27.88 -1.17 -29.74
C GLU A 150 27.02 -2.40 -30.11
N GLN A 151 25.85 -2.54 -29.49
CA GLN A 151 24.88 -3.60 -29.78
C GLN A 151 23.89 -3.15 -30.87
N SER A 152 24.38 -2.42 -31.88
CA SER A 152 23.54 -1.71 -32.85
C SER A 152 22.62 -2.62 -33.68
N TRP A 153 23.02 -3.86 -33.95
CA TRP A 153 22.22 -4.80 -34.75
C TRP A 153 21.11 -5.52 -33.95
N THR A 154 21.19 -5.54 -32.62
CA THR A 154 20.23 -6.28 -31.76
C THR A 154 19.31 -5.39 -30.94
N ALA A 155 19.64 -4.11 -30.76
CA ALA A 155 18.91 -3.19 -29.88
C ALA A 155 17.45 -3.00 -30.32
N SER A 156 17.25 -2.67 -31.60
CA SER A 156 15.92 -2.52 -32.21
C SER A 156 15.12 -3.83 -32.22
N GLU A 157 15.78 -4.96 -32.45
CA GLU A 157 15.13 -6.29 -32.44
C GLU A 157 14.66 -6.68 -31.05
N ARG A 158 15.48 -6.42 -30.02
CA ARG A 158 15.10 -6.65 -28.62
C ARG A 158 13.99 -5.72 -28.16
N ALA A 159 14.00 -4.44 -28.54
CA ALA A 159 12.87 -3.57 -28.26
C ALA A 159 11.59 -4.05 -28.94
N GLU A 160 11.65 -4.45 -30.20
CA GLU A 160 10.51 -5.06 -30.89
C GLU A 160 10.05 -6.35 -30.18
N GLY A 161 10.99 -7.15 -29.68
CA GLY A 161 10.73 -8.32 -28.83
C GLY A 161 9.96 -7.95 -27.56
N ILE A 162 10.39 -6.92 -26.83
CA ILE A 162 9.68 -6.42 -25.63
C ILE A 162 8.28 -5.94 -25.99
N LEU A 163 8.12 -5.13 -27.03
CA LEU A 163 6.82 -4.65 -27.49
C LEU A 163 5.87 -5.83 -27.77
N LYS A 164 6.35 -6.87 -28.46
CA LYS A 164 5.58 -8.10 -28.72
C LYS A 164 5.29 -8.89 -27.44
N ALA A 165 6.26 -9.05 -26.55
CA ALA A 165 6.13 -9.76 -25.28
C ALA A 165 5.07 -9.13 -24.37
N THR A 166 4.90 -7.82 -24.45
CA THR A 166 3.89 -7.11 -23.64
C THR A 166 2.46 -7.42 -24.06
N GLY A 167 2.23 -7.81 -25.32
CA GLY A 167 0.89 -7.92 -25.89
C GLY A 167 0.11 -6.60 -25.89
N ALA A 168 0.78 -5.46 -25.70
CA ALA A 168 0.14 -4.16 -25.67
C ALA A 168 -0.50 -3.84 -27.04
N ALA A 169 -1.73 -3.32 -27.02
CA ALA A 169 -2.40 -2.86 -28.23
C ALA A 169 -1.79 -1.53 -28.69
N ILE A 170 -0.78 -1.61 -29.56
CA ILE A 170 -0.09 -0.46 -30.15
C ILE A 170 -0.77 -0.10 -31.48
N LEU A 171 -1.28 1.12 -31.57
CA LEU A 171 -2.01 1.65 -32.72
C LEU A 171 -1.20 2.78 -33.35
N HIS A 172 -0.93 2.68 -34.65
CA HIS A 172 -0.28 3.73 -35.43
C HIS A 172 -1.31 4.63 -36.11
N GLY A 173 -1.05 5.93 -36.17
CA GLY A 173 -1.94 6.90 -36.81
C GLY A 173 -1.21 8.08 -37.44
N GLU A 174 -1.90 8.81 -38.33
CA GLU A 174 -1.35 9.97 -39.05
C GLU A 174 -1.11 11.22 -38.17
N GLN A 175 -1.50 11.19 -36.90
CA GLN A 175 -1.28 12.30 -35.97
C GLN A 175 0.14 12.23 -35.39
N ASP A 176 0.87 13.35 -35.37
CA ASP A 176 2.23 13.47 -34.81
C ASP A 176 2.27 13.41 -33.26
N ARG A 177 1.59 12.43 -32.64
CA ARG A 177 1.51 12.32 -31.16
C ARG A 177 1.59 10.87 -30.67
N ALA A 178 2.50 10.64 -29.72
CA ALA A 178 2.55 9.43 -28.91
C ALA A 178 1.79 9.64 -27.58
N PHE A 179 1.04 8.63 -27.13
CA PHE A 179 0.43 8.59 -25.80
C PHE A 179 -0.15 7.20 -25.46
N TYR A 180 -0.11 6.84 -24.18
CA TYR A 180 -0.90 5.75 -23.60
C TYR A 180 -2.31 6.23 -23.20
N ARG A 181 -3.34 5.42 -23.49
CA ARG A 181 -4.73 5.66 -23.11
C ARG A 181 -5.20 4.61 -22.09
N PRO A 182 -5.25 4.95 -20.78
CA PRO A 182 -5.65 4.00 -19.73
C PRO A 182 -7.06 3.41 -19.90
N ALA A 183 -8.01 4.21 -20.41
CA ALA A 183 -9.42 3.79 -20.50
C ALA A 183 -9.68 2.65 -21.49
N THR A 184 -8.87 2.55 -22.55
CA THR A 184 -8.97 1.49 -23.57
C THR A 184 -7.81 0.50 -23.50
N ASP A 185 -6.87 0.73 -22.59
CA ASP A 185 -5.61 0.02 -22.49
C ASP A 185 -4.82 -0.06 -23.82
N THR A 186 -4.76 1.06 -24.56
CA THR A 186 -4.08 1.14 -25.87
C THR A 186 -2.95 2.16 -25.86
N ILE A 187 -1.88 1.86 -26.58
CA ILE A 187 -0.79 2.79 -26.87
C ILE A 187 -1.01 3.35 -28.27
N HIS A 188 -0.89 4.65 -28.44
CA HIS A 188 -0.92 5.31 -29.74
C HIS A 188 0.46 5.86 -30.06
N LEU A 189 0.97 5.56 -31.26
CA LEU A 189 2.24 6.07 -31.77
C LEU A 189 2.05 6.68 -33.17
N PRO A 190 2.86 7.68 -33.57
CA PRO A 190 3.00 8.06 -34.97
C PRO A 190 3.49 6.88 -35.82
N ASN A 191 3.26 6.92 -37.14
CA ASN A 191 3.78 5.88 -38.03
C ASN A 191 5.31 5.82 -37.97
N ARG A 192 5.88 4.62 -38.17
CA ARG A 192 7.33 4.40 -38.04
C ARG A 192 8.14 5.31 -38.98
N GLU A 193 7.60 5.59 -40.16
CA GLU A 193 8.20 6.43 -41.20
C GLU A 193 8.26 7.92 -40.82
N GLN A 194 7.51 8.35 -39.79
CA GLN A 194 7.54 9.72 -39.27
C GLN A 194 8.70 9.95 -38.28
N PHE A 195 9.40 8.91 -37.86
CA PHE A 195 10.56 9.02 -36.97
C PHE A 195 11.86 9.09 -37.77
N ASP A 196 12.76 10.00 -37.37
CA ASP A 196 14.08 10.16 -38.01
C ASP A 196 14.97 8.91 -37.92
N SER A 197 14.75 8.06 -36.92
CA SER A 197 15.48 6.80 -36.71
C SER A 197 14.66 5.78 -35.92
N ALA A 198 15.02 4.50 -36.07
CA ALA A 198 14.40 3.40 -35.32
C ALA A 198 14.57 3.57 -33.80
N ASP A 199 15.74 4.03 -33.36
CA ASP A 199 16.01 4.22 -31.93
C ASP A 199 15.07 5.24 -31.30
N ARG A 200 14.71 6.32 -32.01
CA ARG A 200 13.74 7.31 -31.53
C ARG A 200 12.32 6.76 -31.46
N TYR A 201 11.94 5.93 -32.43
CA TYR A 201 10.66 5.22 -32.39
C TYR A 201 10.58 4.32 -31.15
N TYR A 202 11.60 3.49 -30.92
CA TYR A 202 11.59 2.58 -29.78
C TYR A 202 11.72 3.29 -28.44
N ALA A 203 12.53 4.36 -28.34
CA ALA A 203 12.58 5.18 -27.12
C ALA A 203 11.19 5.75 -26.77
N THR A 204 10.47 6.26 -27.77
CA THR A 204 9.09 6.75 -27.59
C THR A 204 8.13 5.62 -27.20
N ALA A 205 8.23 4.46 -27.84
CA ALA A 205 7.39 3.32 -27.53
C ALA A 205 7.65 2.77 -26.10
N LEU A 206 8.91 2.76 -25.65
CA LEU A 206 9.30 2.32 -24.31
C LEU A 206 8.79 3.28 -23.23
N HIS A 207 8.77 4.59 -23.51
CA HIS A 207 8.12 5.59 -22.64
C HIS A 207 6.63 5.30 -22.46
N GLU A 208 5.91 5.10 -23.56
CA GLU A 208 4.48 4.78 -23.50
C GLU A 208 4.20 3.42 -22.87
N LEU A 209 5.09 2.44 -23.06
CA LEU A 209 5.04 1.18 -22.33
C LEU A 209 5.25 1.39 -20.83
N GLY A 210 6.10 2.35 -20.44
CA GLY A 210 6.25 2.79 -19.07
C GLY A 210 4.91 3.16 -18.45
N HIS A 211 4.13 4.02 -19.10
CA HIS A 211 2.77 4.35 -18.68
C HIS A 211 1.81 3.16 -18.73
N TRP A 212 1.87 2.35 -19.78
CA TRP A 212 1.06 1.15 -19.92
C TRP A 212 1.23 0.24 -18.72
N THR A 213 2.44 -0.01 -18.22
CA THR A 213 2.62 -0.88 -17.03
C THR A 213 1.85 -0.41 -15.78
N GLY A 214 1.44 0.86 -15.70
CA GLY A 214 0.70 1.41 -14.57
C GLY A 214 -0.78 1.02 -14.49
N HIS A 215 -1.35 0.34 -15.48
CA HIS A 215 -2.76 -0.07 -15.46
C HIS A 215 -3.11 -0.98 -14.27
N PRO A 216 -4.38 -0.99 -13.78
CA PRO A 216 -4.79 -1.76 -12.61
C PRO A 216 -4.57 -3.28 -12.69
N SER A 217 -4.49 -3.85 -13.90
CA SER A 217 -4.18 -5.28 -14.09
C SER A 217 -2.67 -5.60 -14.02
N ARG A 218 -1.81 -4.60 -13.83
CA ARG A 218 -0.34 -4.71 -13.91
C ARG A 218 0.33 -4.19 -12.64
N LEU A 219 0.98 -3.03 -12.68
CA LEU A 219 1.65 -2.43 -11.53
C LEU A 219 0.73 -1.48 -10.73
N ASP A 220 -0.53 -1.32 -11.14
CA ASP A 220 -1.60 -0.59 -10.45
C ASP A 220 -1.14 0.76 -9.86
N ARG A 221 -0.58 1.60 -10.73
CA ARG A 221 -0.15 2.95 -10.39
C ARG A 221 -1.27 3.95 -10.67
N ASP A 222 -1.26 5.08 -9.97
CA ASP A 222 -2.28 6.12 -10.14
C ASP A 222 -2.06 6.92 -11.43
N LEU A 223 -2.68 6.46 -12.52
CA LEU A 223 -2.63 7.10 -13.85
C LEU A 223 -3.74 8.13 -14.07
N VAL A 224 -4.72 8.24 -13.17
CA VAL A 224 -5.98 8.97 -13.44
C VAL A 224 -5.87 10.42 -12.97
N HIS A 225 -5.09 11.18 -13.72
CA HIS A 225 -4.80 12.57 -13.42
C HIS A 225 -4.98 13.45 -14.66
N PRO A 226 -5.59 14.66 -14.55
CA PRO A 226 -5.71 15.57 -15.68
C PRO A 226 -4.34 15.91 -16.25
N PHE A 227 -4.25 16.05 -17.57
CA PHE A 227 -3.02 16.47 -18.24
C PHE A 227 -2.46 17.76 -17.61
N GLY A 228 -1.16 17.75 -17.29
CA GLY A 228 -0.48 18.88 -16.64
C GLY A 228 -0.78 19.07 -15.15
N SER A 229 -1.53 18.16 -14.52
CA SER A 229 -1.69 18.15 -13.06
C SER A 229 -0.45 17.59 -12.34
N GLU A 230 -0.37 17.80 -11.03
CA GLU A 230 0.76 17.31 -10.22
C GLU A 230 0.85 15.77 -10.20
N GLY A 231 -0.30 15.09 -10.13
CA GLY A 231 -0.35 13.64 -10.21
C GLY A 231 0.09 13.12 -11.58
N TYR A 232 -0.30 13.81 -12.65
CA TYR A 232 0.16 13.49 -14.01
C TYR A 232 1.68 13.66 -14.14
N ALA A 233 2.24 14.76 -13.60
CA ALA A 233 3.68 14.98 -13.60
C ALA A 233 4.46 13.93 -12.81
N ARG A 234 3.90 13.39 -11.72
CA ARG A 234 4.51 12.28 -10.97
C ARG A 234 4.61 11.00 -11.80
N GLU A 235 3.60 10.70 -12.61
CA GLU A 235 3.63 9.53 -13.48
C GLU A 235 4.55 9.75 -14.69
N GLU A 236 4.55 10.93 -15.31
CA GLU A 236 5.54 11.29 -16.36
C GLU A 236 6.98 11.13 -15.85
N LEU A 237 7.26 11.54 -14.60
CA LEU A 237 8.57 11.36 -14.00
C LEU A 237 8.98 9.87 -13.89
N ARG A 238 8.03 8.99 -13.58
CA ARG A 238 8.27 7.53 -13.50
C ARG A 238 8.54 6.94 -14.88
N ALA A 239 7.70 7.27 -15.86
CA ALA A 239 7.85 6.78 -17.23
C ALA A 239 9.15 7.27 -17.87
N GLU A 240 9.54 8.53 -17.65
CA GLU A 240 10.78 9.11 -18.17
C GLU A 240 12.04 8.45 -17.59
N ILE A 241 12.05 8.20 -16.27
CA ILE A 241 13.17 7.49 -15.64
C ILE A 241 13.22 6.04 -16.12
N ALA A 242 12.06 5.39 -16.27
CA ALA A 242 11.98 4.02 -16.74
C ALA A 242 12.43 3.87 -18.20
N SER A 243 12.05 4.80 -19.09
CA SER A 243 12.45 4.79 -20.50
C SER A 243 13.97 4.95 -20.64
N MET A 244 14.61 5.84 -19.88
CA MET A 244 16.06 5.95 -19.82
C MET A 244 16.72 4.64 -19.34
N ILE A 245 16.22 4.06 -18.26
CA ILE A 245 16.74 2.82 -17.66
C ILE A 245 16.65 1.64 -18.63
N VAL A 246 15.51 1.48 -19.31
CA VAL A 246 15.30 0.39 -20.29
C VAL A 246 16.09 0.68 -21.57
N GLY A 247 16.18 1.94 -21.99
CA GLY A 247 16.96 2.38 -23.14
C GLY A 247 18.45 2.07 -23.02
N ASP A 248 19.06 2.27 -21.84
CA ASP A 248 20.46 1.87 -21.57
C ASP A 248 20.64 0.35 -21.57
N GLU A 249 19.69 -0.41 -21.02
CA GLU A 249 19.75 -1.87 -21.02
C GLU A 249 19.74 -2.44 -22.44
N LEU A 250 18.95 -1.83 -23.34
CA LEU A 250 18.79 -2.25 -24.73
C LEU A 250 19.82 -1.64 -25.68
N GLY A 251 20.51 -0.57 -25.26
CA GLY A 251 21.45 0.17 -26.11
C GLY A 251 20.76 1.06 -27.15
N ILE A 252 19.55 1.53 -26.87
CA ILE A 252 18.74 2.39 -27.77
C ILE A 252 18.99 3.88 -27.50
N GLY A 253 19.55 4.20 -26.33
CA GLY A 253 19.73 5.58 -25.88
C GLY A 253 18.43 6.18 -25.32
N HIS A 254 18.43 7.49 -25.10
CA HIS A 254 17.33 8.24 -24.49
C HIS A 254 17.18 9.61 -25.13
N ASP A 255 15.95 10.01 -25.48
CA ASP A 255 15.65 11.34 -26.02
C ASP A 255 14.56 12.06 -25.21
N PRO A 256 14.92 12.97 -24.29
CA PRO A 256 13.99 13.64 -23.39
C PRO A 256 13.29 14.86 -24.02
N ARG A 257 13.56 15.19 -25.29
CA ARG A 257 13.10 16.44 -25.93
C ARG A 257 11.58 16.62 -25.93
N GLN A 258 10.81 15.52 -25.90
CA GLN A 258 9.35 15.56 -25.90
C GLN A 258 8.74 15.88 -24.53
N HIS A 259 9.52 15.81 -23.44
CA HIS A 259 9.02 15.88 -22.05
C HIS A 259 9.53 17.11 -21.27
N ALA A 260 10.24 18.03 -21.92
CA ALA A 260 10.73 19.29 -21.32
C ALA A 260 9.59 20.17 -20.74
N ALA A 261 8.36 19.98 -21.21
CA ALA A 261 7.16 20.66 -20.71
C ALA A 261 6.86 20.40 -19.22
N TYR A 262 7.30 19.26 -18.67
CA TYR A 262 6.91 18.81 -17.33
C TYR A 262 7.92 19.14 -16.24
N VAL A 263 9.09 19.65 -16.61
CA VAL A 263 10.23 19.92 -15.72
C VAL A 263 9.84 20.83 -14.55
N GLY A 264 9.06 21.88 -14.82
CA GLY A 264 8.56 22.79 -13.79
C GLY A 264 7.66 22.08 -12.76
N SER A 265 6.85 21.12 -13.21
CA SER A 265 5.97 20.32 -12.36
C SER A 265 6.74 19.26 -11.58
N TRP A 266 7.77 18.64 -12.16
CA TRP A 266 8.68 17.72 -11.46
C TRP A 266 9.45 18.44 -10.35
N ILE A 267 10.04 19.59 -10.65
CA ILE A 267 10.74 20.42 -9.66
C ILE A 267 9.81 20.76 -8.51
N LYS A 268 8.55 21.13 -8.80
CA LYS A 268 7.57 21.41 -7.76
C LYS A 268 7.26 20.16 -6.92
N ALA A 269 6.99 19.02 -7.55
CA ALA A 269 6.66 17.78 -6.84
C ALA A 269 7.80 17.33 -5.91
N ILE A 270 9.06 17.39 -6.38
CA ILE A 270 10.24 16.99 -5.59
C ILE A 270 10.52 18.02 -4.47
N LYS A 271 10.26 19.31 -4.70
CA LYS A 271 10.39 20.34 -3.64
C LYS A 271 9.33 20.19 -2.56
N ASP A 272 8.10 19.86 -2.94
CA ASP A 272 6.98 19.68 -2.02
C ASP A 272 7.14 18.38 -1.20
N ASP A 273 7.66 17.32 -1.81
CA ASP A 273 8.03 16.05 -1.15
C ASP A 273 9.35 15.48 -1.71
N PRO A 274 10.50 15.65 -1.00
CA PRO A 274 11.79 15.11 -1.40
C PRO A 274 11.84 13.58 -1.55
N LEU A 275 10.93 12.83 -0.91
CA LEU A 275 10.86 11.38 -1.08
C LEU A 275 10.22 10.98 -2.43
N GLU A 276 9.59 11.92 -3.14
CA GLU A 276 8.93 11.60 -4.40
C GLU A 276 9.90 11.10 -5.47
N ILE A 277 11.12 11.66 -5.55
CA ILE A 277 12.13 11.18 -6.49
C ILE A 277 12.63 9.76 -6.13
N PHE A 278 12.64 9.42 -4.84
CA PHE A 278 13.00 8.07 -4.37
C PHE A 278 11.92 7.06 -4.78
N ARG A 279 10.64 7.43 -4.63
CA ARG A 279 9.51 6.59 -5.06
C ARG A 279 9.49 6.46 -6.58
N ALA A 280 9.69 7.55 -7.31
CA ALA A 280 9.71 7.53 -8.78
C ALA A 280 10.85 6.64 -9.30
N ALA A 281 12.06 6.73 -8.73
CA ALA A 281 13.18 5.88 -9.10
C ALA A 281 12.91 4.39 -8.75
N ALA A 282 12.29 4.11 -7.61
CA ALA A 282 11.94 2.74 -7.23
C ALA A 282 10.85 2.15 -8.13
N ASP A 283 9.86 2.94 -8.53
CA ASP A 283 8.82 2.51 -9.45
C ASP A 283 9.37 2.31 -10.87
N ALA A 284 10.31 3.15 -11.31
CA ALA A 284 10.99 2.96 -12.59
C ALA A 284 11.77 1.64 -12.68
N GLU A 285 12.43 1.22 -11.60
CA GLU A 285 13.06 -0.12 -11.52
C GLU A 285 12.03 -1.24 -11.63
N LYS A 286 10.85 -1.10 -11.00
CA LYS A 286 9.77 -2.09 -11.13
C LYS A 286 9.22 -2.15 -12.56
N ILE A 287 9.12 -1.01 -13.24
CA ILE A 287 8.70 -0.94 -14.64
C ILE A 287 9.70 -1.72 -15.51
N GLN A 288 11.00 -1.45 -15.35
CA GLN A 288 12.04 -2.19 -16.05
C GLN A 288 11.97 -3.69 -15.77
N ASP A 289 11.95 -4.09 -14.49
CA ASP A 289 11.91 -5.49 -14.09
C ASP A 289 10.68 -6.21 -14.66
N TYR A 290 9.53 -5.53 -14.72
CA TYR A 290 8.31 -6.05 -15.31
C TYR A 290 8.43 -6.26 -16.82
N LEU A 291 8.88 -5.24 -17.56
CA LEU A 291 9.01 -5.30 -19.03
C LEU A 291 10.04 -6.35 -19.47
N LEU A 292 11.24 -6.33 -18.88
CA LEU A 292 12.28 -7.31 -19.19
C LEU A 292 11.91 -8.71 -18.69
N GLY A 293 11.12 -8.81 -17.62
CA GLY A 293 10.57 -10.08 -17.15
C GLY A 293 9.54 -10.70 -18.09
N LEU A 294 8.85 -9.89 -18.90
CA LEU A 294 7.98 -10.37 -19.98
C LEU A 294 8.80 -10.88 -21.17
N GLU A 295 9.81 -10.12 -21.59
CA GLU A 295 10.75 -10.55 -22.67
C GLU A 295 11.40 -11.89 -22.31
N ARG A 296 12.00 -12.01 -21.11
CA ARG A 296 12.65 -13.26 -20.67
C ARG A 296 11.71 -14.46 -20.67
N ARG A 297 10.48 -14.29 -20.19
CA ARG A 297 9.46 -15.36 -20.20
C ARG A 297 9.06 -15.72 -21.62
N GLN A 298 8.85 -14.74 -22.48
CA GLN A 298 8.51 -15.01 -23.89
C GLN A 298 9.65 -15.74 -24.62
N MET A 299 10.91 -15.33 -24.41
CA MET A 299 12.09 -16.00 -24.97
C MET A 299 12.20 -17.43 -24.45
N GLN A 300 12.05 -17.64 -23.14
CA GLN A 300 12.07 -18.98 -22.55
C GLN A 300 10.97 -19.87 -23.15
N GLU A 301 9.73 -19.39 -23.19
CA GLU A 301 8.62 -20.13 -23.80
C GLU A 301 8.83 -20.36 -25.31
N HIS A 302 9.50 -19.44 -26.02
CA HIS A 302 9.84 -19.64 -27.43
C HIS A 302 10.90 -20.72 -27.60
N ASP A 303 11.96 -20.71 -26.79
CA ASP A 303 13.01 -21.72 -26.78
C ASP A 303 12.43 -23.10 -26.41
N GLU A 304 11.55 -23.14 -25.42
CA GLU A 304 10.83 -24.36 -25.02
C GLU A 304 9.91 -24.85 -26.15
N ALA A 305 9.13 -23.97 -26.79
CA ALA A 305 8.31 -24.31 -27.95
C ALA A 305 9.15 -24.79 -29.14
N GLN A 306 10.34 -24.21 -29.36
CA GLN A 306 11.26 -24.61 -30.41
C GLN A 306 11.84 -25.99 -30.14
N LYS A 307 12.30 -26.27 -28.91
CA LYS A 307 12.75 -27.62 -28.49
C LYS A 307 11.65 -28.66 -28.72
N VAL A 308 10.40 -28.34 -28.35
CA VAL A 308 9.24 -29.23 -28.56
C VAL A 308 8.94 -29.42 -30.05
N ALA A 309 8.95 -28.35 -30.84
CA ALA A 309 8.69 -28.41 -32.28
C ALA A 309 9.78 -29.21 -33.03
N ASP A 310 11.05 -28.99 -32.71
CA ASP A 310 12.17 -29.74 -33.27
C ASP A 310 12.06 -31.22 -32.91
N PHE A 311 11.70 -31.53 -31.66
CA PHE A 311 11.46 -32.90 -31.20
C PHE A 311 10.31 -33.59 -31.97
N ILE A 312 9.18 -32.91 -32.16
CA ILE A 312 8.05 -33.43 -32.95
C ILE A 312 8.45 -33.60 -34.42
N GLY A 313 9.17 -32.64 -35.00
CA GLY A 313 9.65 -32.68 -36.38
C GLY A 313 10.70 -33.78 -36.63
N MET A 314 11.56 -34.05 -35.65
CA MET A 314 12.49 -35.19 -35.67
C MET A 314 11.73 -36.52 -35.64
N ASN A 315 10.75 -36.64 -34.74
CA ASN A 315 9.91 -37.83 -34.64
C ASN A 315 9.14 -38.12 -35.94
N GLN A 316 8.82 -37.09 -36.74
CA GLN A 316 8.22 -37.26 -38.08
C GLN A 316 8.99 -38.15 -39.03
N ARG A 317 10.31 -38.20 -38.87
CA ARG A 317 11.18 -38.97 -39.75
C ARG A 317 11.46 -40.37 -39.19
N LEU A 318 10.90 -40.70 -38.03
CA LEU A 318 11.15 -41.95 -37.31
C LEU A 318 9.95 -42.91 -37.43
N PRO A 319 10.18 -44.23 -37.48
CA PRO A 319 9.10 -45.21 -37.39
C PRO A 319 8.45 -45.19 -35.99
N PRO A 320 7.17 -45.61 -35.83
CA PRO A 320 6.43 -45.49 -34.57
C PRO A 320 7.13 -46.05 -33.33
N GLY A 321 7.85 -47.18 -33.44
CA GLY A 321 8.62 -47.75 -32.33
C GLY A 321 9.87 -46.95 -31.93
N ALA A 322 10.43 -46.17 -32.86
CA ALA A 322 11.58 -45.31 -32.58
C ALA A 322 11.16 -43.95 -31.98
N VAL A 323 9.94 -43.48 -32.24
CA VAL A 323 9.36 -42.28 -31.60
C VAL A 323 9.23 -42.47 -30.08
N VAL A 324 8.82 -43.67 -29.64
CA VAL A 324 8.73 -44.03 -28.22
C VAL A 324 10.10 -43.97 -27.56
N GLN A 325 11.11 -44.63 -28.15
CA GLN A 325 12.47 -44.64 -27.60
C GLN A 325 13.10 -43.23 -27.60
N ASN A 326 12.92 -42.45 -28.67
CA ASN A 326 13.41 -41.07 -28.74
C ASN A 326 12.76 -40.16 -27.67
N THR A 327 11.52 -40.45 -27.28
CA THR A 327 10.82 -39.74 -26.17
C THR A 327 11.38 -40.14 -24.81
N LEU A 328 11.73 -41.41 -24.63
CA LEU A 328 12.40 -41.90 -23.42
C LEU A 328 13.87 -41.45 -23.33
N ASP A 329 14.52 -41.13 -24.44
CA ASP A 329 15.92 -40.68 -24.46
C ASP A 329 16.04 -39.15 -24.51
N ALA A 330 14.92 -38.42 -24.52
CA ALA A 330 14.91 -36.97 -24.53
C ALA A 330 15.61 -36.38 -23.29
N GLU A 331 16.24 -35.21 -23.45
CA GLU A 331 16.91 -34.53 -22.35
C GLU A 331 15.95 -34.23 -21.18
N PRO A 332 16.44 -34.25 -19.91
CA PRO A 332 15.57 -34.12 -18.73
C PRO A 332 14.66 -32.88 -18.74
N GLU A 333 15.18 -31.75 -19.23
CA GLU A 333 14.44 -30.51 -19.36
C GLU A 333 13.28 -30.64 -20.36
N LEU A 334 13.51 -31.25 -21.52
CA LEU A 334 12.50 -31.48 -22.54
C LEU A 334 11.44 -32.49 -22.09
N LYS A 335 11.84 -33.56 -21.39
CA LYS A 335 10.90 -34.51 -20.78
C LYS A 335 9.98 -33.82 -19.78
N SER A 336 10.54 -32.97 -18.92
CA SER A 336 9.74 -32.20 -17.95
C SER A 336 8.75 -31.27 -18.63
N ILE A 337 9.13 -30.64 -19.75
CA ILE A 337 8.21 -29.81 -20.55
C ILE A 337 7.09 -30.66 -21.16
N LEU A 338 7.44 -31.78 -21.79
CA LEU A 338 6.48 -32.65 -22.48
C LEU A 338 5.51 -33.37 -21.52
N ALA A 339 5.92 -33.61 -20.27
CA ALA A 339 5.10 -34.26 -19.24
C ALA A 339 4.14 -33.30 -18.53
N ASP A 340 4.41 -31.98 -18.53
CA ASP A 340 3.55 -30.98 -17.92
C ASP A 340 2.43 -30.55 -18.89
N GLU A 341 1.21 -31.04 -18.64
CA GLU A 341 0.04 -30.78 -19.48
C GLU A 341 -0.33 -29.29 -19.54
N ALA A 342 -0.20 -28.56 -18.43
CA ALA A 342 -0.51 -27.13 -18.38
C ALA A 342 0.52 -26.32 -19.17
N LYS A 343 1.79 -26.70 -19.09
CA LYS A 343 2.89 -26.08 -19.84
C LYS A 343 2.78 -26.37 -21.33
N MET A 344 2.51 -27.61 -21.72
CA MET A 344 2.27 -27.97 -23.13
C MET A 344 1.08 -27.23 -23.74
N LYS A 345 0.00 -27.07 -22.98
CA LYS A 345 -1.16 -26.28 -23.40
C LYS A 345 -0.84 -24.79 -23.58
N ALA A 346 0.05 -24.23 -22.75
CA ALA A 346 0.49 -22.84 -22.88
C ALA A 346 1.39 -22.61 -24.11
N LEU A 347 2.19 -23.61 -24.50
CA LEU A 347 3.08 -23.56 -25.67
C LEU A 347 2.36 -23.89 -27.00
N ASP A 348 1.11 -24.32 -26.95
CA ASP A 348 0.47 -25.06 -28.03
C ASP A 348 0.34 -24.25 -29.33
N GLU A 349 -0.09 -22.99 -29.23
CA GLU A 349 -0.17 -22.08 -30.37
C GLU A 349 1.20 -21.83 -31.03
N ARG A 350 2.26 -21.72 -30.22
CA ARG A 350 3.63 -21.45 -30.70
C ARG A 350 4.24 -22.67 -31.36
N VAL A 351 4.10 -23.84 -30.75
CA VAL A 351 4.53 -25.12 -31.33
C VAL A 351 3.81 -25.36 -32.66
N ASN A 352 2.49 -25.11 -32.72
CA ASN A 352 1.71 -25.25 -33.94
C ASN A 352 2.15 -24.28 -35.04
N ALA A 353 2.52 -23.06 -34.69
CA ALA A 353 3.06 -22.08 -35.64
C ALA A 353 4.44 -22.50 -36.20
N LEU A 354 5.30 -23.08 -35.36
CA LEU A 354 6.62 -23.59 -35.79
C LEU A 354 6.53 -24.83 -36.66
N LEU A 355 5.49 -25.65 -36.46
CA LEU A 355 5.22 -26.87 -37.24
C LEU A 355 4.39 -26.62 -38.51
N GLN A 356 4.22 -25.37 -38.94
CA GLN A 356 3.50 -25.04 -40.18
C GLN A 356 4.11 -25.77 -41.38
N GLY A 357 3.29 -26.59 -42.06
CA GLY A 357 3.71 -27.45 -43.17
C GLY A 357 3.88 -28.93 -42.81
N VAL A 358 3.81 -29.28 -41.52
CA VAL A 358 3.73 -30.67 -41.03
C VAL A 358 2.27 -31.12 -41.03
N ASN A 359 2.01 -32.39 -41.35
CA ASN A 359 0.65 -32.94 -41.41
C ASN A 359 -0.01 -32.88 -40.02
N ARG A 360 -1.20 -32.27 -39.93
CA ARG A 360 -1.90 -32.10 -38.65
C ARG A 360 -2.24 -33.42 -37.95
N SER A 361 -2.67 -34.43 -38.71
CA SER A 361 -2.93 -35.79 -38.20
C SER A 361 -1.68 -36.36 -37.55
N TYR A 362 -0.53 -36.13 -38.17
CA TYR A 362 0.76 -36.59 -37.67
C TYR A 362 1.16 -35.87 -36.37
N ILE A 363 0.94 -34.57 -36.27
CA ILE A 363 1.21 -33.79 -35.04
C ILE A 363 0.36 -34.33 -33.89
N ASP A 364 -0.94 -34.54 -34.13
CA ASP A 364 -1.87 -35.01 -33.12
C ASP A 364 -1.57 -36.47 -32.71
N GLU A 365 -1.21 -37.34 -33.66
CA GLU A 365 -0.76 -38.71 -33.40
C GLU A 365 0.55 -38.75 -32.59
N THR A 366 1.56 -37.97 -32.97
CA THR A 366 2.85 -37.92 -32.26
C THR A 366 2.70 -37.32 -30.87
N ARG A 367 1.84 -36.32 -30.69
CA ARG A 367 1.51 -35.79 -29.36
C ARG A 367 0.78 -36.83 -28.50
N ALA A 368 -0.16 -37.58 -29.07
CA ALA A 368 -0.82 -38.67 -28.37
C ALA A 368 0.17 -39.79 -27.99
N VAL A 369 1.12 -40.12 -28.88
CA VAL A 369 2.20 -41.08 -28.59
C VAL A 369 3.09 -40.55 -27.48
N ILE A 370 3.54 -39.29 -27.52
CA ILE A 370 4.37 -38.68 -26.47
C ILE A 370 3.62 -38.65 -25.13
N ALA A 371 2.36 -38.18 -25.10
CA ALA A 371 1.55 -38.12 -23.89
C ALA A 371 1.32 -39.53 -23.32
N SER A 372 1.01 -40.51 -24.17
CA SER A 372 0.88 -41.91 -23.75
C SER A 372 2.21 -42.51 -23.29
N THR A 373 3.33 -42.16 -23.94
CA THR A 373 4.67 -42.65 -23.62
C THR A 373 5.17 -42.06 -22.32
N LEU A 374 4.93 -40.78 -22.06
CA LEU A 374 5.33 -40.11 -20.82
C LEU A 374 4.38 -40.44 -19.66
N ALA A 375 3.09 -40.59 -19.90
CA ALA A 375 2.17 -41.15 -18.90
C ALA A 375 2.56 -42.60 -18.57
N GLN A 376 2.93 -43.39 -19.58
CA GLN A 376 3.47 -44.72 -19.39
C GLN A 376 4.89 -44.71 -18.85
N ALA A 377 5.70 -43.65 -19.04
CA ALA A 377 7.07 -43.49 -18.52
C ALA A 377 7.12 -42.88 -17.12
N ASP A 378 6.10 -42.19 -16.65
CA ASP A 378 5.90 -42.04 -15.21
C ASP A 378 5.57 -43.40 -14.58
N ASP A 379 4.91 -44.28 -15.35
CA ASP A 379 4.75 -45.70 -15.05
C ASP A 379 5.98 -46.56 -15.41
N ARG A 380 6.91 -46.08 -16.28
CA ARG A 380 8.05 -46.84 -16.85
C ARG A 380 9.42 -46.43 -16.35
N ASP A 381 9.60 -45.21 -15.88
CA ASP A 381 10.74 -44.73 -15.10
C ASP A 381 10.51 -45.11 -13.63
N SER A 382 9.25 -45.21 -13.18
CA SER A 382 8.91 -46.06 -12.03
C SER A 382 9.12 -47.55 -12.33
N PHE A 383 8.93 -48.02 -13.57
CA PHE A 383 9.25 -49.40 -14.00
C PHE A 383 10.75 -49.69 -14.25
N ILE A 384 11.61 -48.76 -14.67
CA ILE A 384 13.06 -48.95 -14.88
C ILE A 384 13.81 -48.73 -13.56
N ALA A 385 13.27 -47.85 -12.69
CA ALA A 385 13.55 -47.93 -11.27
C ALA A 385 13.13 -49.30 -10.71
N SER A 386 12.01 -49.88 -11.20
CA SER A 386 11.58 -51.25 -10.84
C SER A 386 12.40 -52.36 -11.52
N GLU A 387 12.99 -52.16 -12.69
CA GLU A 387 13.73 -53.19 -13.44
C GLU A 387 15.18 -53.30 -12.96
N SER A 388 15.74 -52.18 -12.49
CA SER A 388 16.95 -52.17 -11.65
C SER A 388 16.73 -52.88 -10.31
N LEU A 389 15.49 -52.93 -9.81
CA LEU A 389 15.06 -53.75 -8.67
C LEU A 389 14.79 -55.22 -9.07
N ARG A 390 14.33 -55.47 -10.30
CA ARG A 390 14.01 -56.81 -10.84
C ARG A 390 15.26 -57.62 -11.20
N ALA A 391 16.37 -56.95 -11.53
CA ALA A 391 17.69 -57.58 -11.62
C ALA A 391 18.23 -58.04 -10.26
N ALA A 392 17.65 -57.57 -9.15
CA ALA A 392 18.14 -57.90 -7.81
C ALA A 392 17.60 -59.22 -7.25
N TYR A 393 16.35 -59.64 -7.53
CA TYR A 393 15.79 -60.87 -6.93
C TYR A 393 14.74 -61.63 -7.78
N PRO A 394 15.02 -62.89 -8.17
CA PRO A 394 14.14 -63.76 -8.97
C PRO A 394 13.40 -64.82 -8.12
N ALA A 395 12.31 -65.38 -8.68
CA ALA A 395 11.44 -66.45 -8.16
C ALA A 395 10.30 -65.98 -7.22
N VAL A 396 9.02 -66.25 -7.48
CA VAL A 396 8.32 -67.56 -7.56
C VAL A 396 6.93 -67.36 -8.24
N PRO A 397 6.30 -68.40 -8.82
CA PRO A 397 5.31 -68.32 -9.90
C PRO A 397 3.82 -68.50 -9.52
N ASP A 398 2.98 -68.02 -10.45
CA ASP A 398 1.66 -68.45 -10.94
C ASP A 398 0.43 -68.65 -10.02
N ALA A 399 -0.61 -67.91 -10.40
CA ALA A 399 -2.04 -68.26 -10.51
C ALA A 399 -2.78 -68.75 -9.26
N ASP A 400 -3.83 -67.98 -8.90
CA ASP A 400 -4.87 -68.29 -7.91
C ASP A 400 -4.56 -68.01 -6.44
N ILE A 401 -3.82 -66.94 -6.13
CA ILE A 401 -3.78 -66.41 -4.76
C ILE A 401 -4.74 -65.22 -4.65
N ASP A 402 -5.79 -65.39 -3.83
CA ASP A 402 -6.70 -64.32 -3.41
C ASP A 402 -5.97 -63.33 -2.50
N ASP A 403 -6.20 -62.02 -2.69
CA ASP A 403 -5.58 -60.92 -1.95
C ASP A 403 -5.71 -61.11 -0.43
N ALA A 404 -6.86 -61.64 0.03
CA ALA A 404 -7.09 -61.90 1.46
C ALA A 404 -6.21 -63.05 2.00
N GLN A 405 -6.03 -64.14 1.23
CA GLN A 405 -5.20 -65.28 1.61
C GLN A 405 -3.71 -64.89 1.62
N MET A 406 -3.27 -64.10 0.63
CA MET A 406 -1.90 -63.62 0.54
C MET A 406 -1.51 -62.74 1.73
N VAL A 407 -2.44 -61.88 2.19
CA VAL A 407 -2.29 -61.04 3.37
C VAL A 407 -2.27 -61.89 4.66
N ALA A 408 -3.20 -62.85 4.78
CA ALA A 408 -3.29 -63.72 5.96
C ALA A 408 -2.03 -64.60 6.14
N ASP A 409 -1.53 -65.21 5.06
CA ASP A 409 -0.33 -66.06 5.09
C ASP A 409 0.92 -65.26 5.45
N PHE A 410 1.02 -64.02 4.97
CA PHE A 410 2.14 -63.14 5.28
C PHE A 410 2.14 -62.68 6.75
N ILE A 411 0.97 -62.38 7.32
CA ILE A 411 0.83 -62.05 8.74
C ILE A 411 1.20 -63.27 9.58
N ALA A 412 0.66 -64.45 9.26
CA ALA A 412 0.94 -65.69 9.98
C ALA A 412 2.44 -66.07 9.95
N ALA A 413 3.13 -65.89 8.82
CA ALA A 413 4.56 -66.18 8.68
C ALA A 413 5.46 -65.25 9.51
N ASN A 414 5.04 -63.99 9.75
CA ASN A 414 5.81 -63.02 10.53
C ASN A 414 5.57 -63.10 12.05
N MET A 415 4.49 -63.74 12.50
CA MET A 415 4.19 -63.90 13.94
C MET A 415 5.23 -64.74 14.71
N THR A 416 6.03 -65.53 14.00
CA THR A 416 7.01 -66.46 14.60
C THR A 416 8.44 -65.96 14.58
N VAL A 417 8.68 -64.73 14.09
CA VAL A 417 10.01 -64.12 14.01
C VAL A 417 10.09 -62.87 14.91
N PRO A 418 11.30 -62.41 15.31
CA PRO A 418 11.43 -61.28 16.24
C PRO A 418 10.87 -59.95 15.68
N PRO A 419 10.28 -59.06 16.52
CA PRO A 419 9.60 -57.82 16.11
C PRO A 419 10.43 -56.88 15.22
N GLU A 420 11.71 -56.68 15.55
CA GLU A 420 12.64 -55.91 14.73
C GLU A 420 12.82 -56.49 13.32
N THR A 421 12.61 -57.80 13.15
CA THR A 421 12.74 -58.51 11.87
C THR A 421 11.44 -58.47 11.07
N VAL A 422 10.28 -58.34 11.74
CA VAL A 422 8.97 -58.17 11.08
C VAL A 422 8.92 -56.88 10.27
N SER A 423 9.43 -55.77 10.82
CA SER A 423 9.54 -54.50 10.09
C SER A 423 10.46 -54.64 8.87
N ALA A 424 11.60 -55.32 9.02
CA ALA A 424 12.52 -55.59 7.91
C ALA A 424 11.90 -56.50 6.83
N ASN A 425 11.18 -57.56 7.21
CA ASN A 425 10.47 -58.44 6.28
C ASN A 425 9.32 -57.73 5.56
N THR A 426 8.67 -56.78 6.24
CA THR A 426 7.60 -55.94 5.66
C THR A 426 8.17 -54.95 4.63
N GLN A 427 9.32 -54.34 4.93
CA GLN A 427 10.06 -53.50 3.97
C GLN A 427 10.59 -54.32 2.79
N ALA A 428 10.91 -55.60 3.00
CA ALA A 428 11.40 -56.53 1.99
C ALA A 428 10.31 -57.35 1.28
N ALA A 429 9.03 -57.13 1.59
CA ALA A 429 7.91 -57.89 1.02
C ALA A 429 7.65 -57.56 -0.47
N PRO A 430 7.06 -58.48 -1.25
CA PRO A 430 6.77 -58.24 -2.68
C PRO A 430 5.91 -56.99 -2.91
N PRO A 431 6.20 -56.14 -3.92
CA PRO A 431 5.53 -54.84 -4.10
C PRO A 431 4.00 -54.90 -4.20
N VAL A 432 3.46 -55.98 -4.79
CA VAL A 432 2.00 -56.21 -4.91
C VAL A 432 1.36 -56.39 -3.52
N LEU A 433 1.99 -57.19 -2.65
CA LEU A 433 1.50 -57.43 -1.29
C LEU A 433 1.63 -56.16 -0.44
N THR A 434 2.75 -55.45 -0.57
CA THR A 434 3.01 -54.17 0.11
C THR A 434 2.00 -53.11 -0.32
N ALA A 435 1.60 -53.04 -1.60
CA ALA A 435 0.58 -52.12 -2.10
C ALA A 435 -0.83 -52.43 -1.55
N ILE A 436 -1.20 -53.71 -1.44
CA ILE A 436 -2.46 -54.15 -0.80
C ILE A 436 -2.42 -53.73 0.68
N LEU A 437 -1.37 -54.10 1.41
CA LEU A 437 -1.12 -53.74 2.81
C LEU A 437 -0.93 -52.23 3.04
N ALA A 438 -0.71 -51.41 2.00
CA ALA A 438 -0.55 -49.93 2.04
C ALA A 438 -1.77 -49.11 1.53
N SER A 439 -2.70 -49.69 0.74
CA SER A 439 -4.05 -49.14 0.45
C SER A 439 -5.10 -49.26 1.58
N GLY A 440 -5.33 -48.16 2.33
CA GLY A 440 -6.25 -48.13 3.48
C GLY A 440 -7.67 -48.60 3.20
N ALA A 441 -8.22 -48.20 2.04
CA ALA A 441 -9.57 -48.59 1.63
C ALA A 441 -9.67 -50.07 1.21
N ARG A 442 -8.64 -50.62 0.55
CA ARG A 442 -8.66 -52.02 0.09
C ARG A 442 -8.45 -53.00 1.24
N MET A 443 -7.56 -52.70 2.19
CA MET A 443 -7.42 -53.51 3.41
C MET A 443 -8.71 -53.54 4.24
N LYS A 444 -9.39 -52.39 4.40
CA LYS A 444 -10.66 -52.32 5.13
C LYS A 444 -11.77 -53.17 4.48
N ALA A 445 -11.75 -53.34 3.17
CA ALA A 445 -12.69 -54.20 2.45
C ALA A 445 -12.40 -55.69 2.63
N LEU A 446 -11.14 -56.05 2.95
CA LEU A 446 -10.67 -57.43 3.12
C LEU A 446 -10.59 -57.89 4.59
N ASP A 447 -10.59 -56.97 5.56
CA ASP A 447 -10.45 -57.19 7.02
C ASP A 447 -11.25 -58.42 7.51
N THR A 448 -12.54 -58.49 7.19
CA THR A 448 -13.42 -59.57 7.67
C THR A 448 -13.02 -60.96 7.16
N GLN A 449 -12.52 -61.07 5.93
CA GLN A 449 -12.08 -62.37 5.38
C GLN A 449 -10.72 -62.78 5.95
N VAL A 450 -9.81 -61.82 6.12
CA VAL A 450 -8.49 -62.05 6.74
C VAL A 450 -8.65 -62.50 8.20
N ASP A 451 -9.48 -61.83 9.00
CA ASP A 451 -9.75 -62.20 10.39
C ASP A 451 -10.35 -63.61 10.52
N GLN A 452 -11.25 -63.97 9.60
CA GLN A 452 -11.92 -65.26 9.61
C GLN A 452 -10.96 -66.41 9.25
N LEU A 453 -9.97 -66.14 8.40
CA LEU A 453 -8.88 -67.08 8.07
C LEU A 453 -7.88 -67.24 9.23
N LEU A 454 -7.68 -66.20 10.05
CA LEU A 454 -6.74 -66.20 11.18
C LEU A 454 -7.37 -66.57 12.53
N HIS A 455 -8.71 -66.72 12.61
CA HIS A 455 -9.49 -66.81 13.86
C HIS A 455 -9.02 -67.85 14.90
N ASN A 456 -8.33 -68.91 14.47
CA ASN A 456 -7.85 -69.99 15.34
C ASN A 456 -6.46 -69.74 15.94
N LEU A 457 -5.81 -68.61 15.59
CA LEU A 457 -4.47 -68.24 16.05
C LEU A 457 -4.54 -67.24 17.21
N ASN A 458 -3.41 -67.04 17.92
CA ASN A 458 -3.36 -66.17 19.10
C ASN A 458 -3.52 -64.70 18.71
N GLN A 459 -4.69 -64.13 19.03
CA GLN A 459 -5.09 -62.79 18.64
C GLN A 459 -4.11 -61.69 19.10
N ALA A 460 -3.52 -61.81 20.29
CA ALA A 460 -2.61 -60.78 20.81
C ALA A 460 -1.33 -60.64 19.97
N SER A 461 -0.80 -61.76 19.45
CA SER A 461 0.40 -61.77 18.60
C SER A 461 0.08 -61.36 17.15
N ILE A 462 -1.15 -61.60 16.68
CA ILE A 462 -1.64 -61.11 15.39
C ILE A 462 -1.69 -59.58 15.42
N ASP A 463 -2.35 -59.02 16.44
CA ASP A 463 -2.56 -57.58 16.60
C ASP A 463 -1.21 -56.85 16.71
N GLU A 464 -0.23 -57.40 17.45
CA GLU A 464 1.12 -56.85 17.57
C GLU A 464 1.90 -56.88 16.23
N THR A 465 1.79 -57.98 15.48
CA THR A 465 2.45 -58.13 14.17
C THR A 465 1.84 -57.19 13.12
N GLN A 466 0.52 -57.04 13.11
CA GLN A 466 -0.16 -56.06 12.24
C GLN A 466 0.20 -54.62 12.62
N LEU A 467 0.39 -54.32 13.91
CA LEU A 467 0.81 -53.00 14.39
C LEU A 467 2.18 -52.62 13.84
N ILE A 468 3.12 -53.57 13.87
CA ILE A 468 4.47 -53.38 13.33
C ILE A 468 4.39 -53.16 11.83
N ILE A 469 3.67 -54.02 11.08
CA ILE A 469 3.48 -53.88 9.63
C ILE A 469 2.88 -52.49 9.27
N ALA A 470 1.82 -52.07 9.96
CA ALA A 470 1.17 -50.78 9.73
C ALA A 470 2.08 -49.58 10.06
N SER A 471 2.87 -49.69 11.14
CA SER A 471 3.87 -48.69 11.53
C SER A 471 5.00 -48.58 10.50
N THR A 472 5.43 -49.71 9.94
CA THR A 472 6.46 -49.78 8.91
C THR A 472 6.02 -49.16 7.59
N LEU A 473 4.73 -49.26 7.23
CA LEU A 473 4.16 -48.69 6.00
C LEU A 473 3.64 -47.25 6.17
N GLY A 474 3.80 -46.65 7.35
CA GLY A 474 3.42 -45.25 7.61
C GLY A 474 1.90 -45.00 7.64
N ARG A 475 1.07 -46.02 7.89
CA ARG A 475 -0.38 -45.86 8.01
C ARG A 475 -0.77 -45.45 9.43
N GLY A 476 -1.06 -44.16 9.61
CA GLY A 476 -1.39 -43.57 10.92
C GLY A 476 -2.73 -44.00 11.55
N ASP A 477 -3.70 -44.51 10.79
CA ASP A 477 -5.06 -44.70 11.30
C ASP A 477 -5.34 -46.09 11.95
N THR A 478 -4.51 -47.12 11.71
CA THR A 478 -4.74 -48.47 12.28
C THR A 478 -4.31 -48.60 13.74
N LEU A 479 -3.53 -47.63 14.24
CA LEU A 479 -2.92 -47.68 15.57
C LEU A 479 -3.91 -47.44 16.73
N GLN A 480 -5.05 -46.79 16.50
CA GLN A 480 -6.04 -46.55 17.56
C GLN A 480 -6.85 -47.80 17.94
N ARG A 481 -6.99 -48.81 17.06
CA ARG A 481 -7.76 -50.04 17.38
C ARG A 481 -6.98 -51.02 18.25
N ALA A 482 -5.70 -51.25 17.96
CA ALA A 482 -4.90 -52.25 18.67
C ALA A 482 -4.41 -51.75 20.06
N ALA A 483 -4.13 -50.45 20.23
CA ALA A 483 -3.82 -49.89 21.55
C ALA A 483 -5.02 -49.94 22.51
N ALA A 484 -6.26 -49.88 21.99
CA ALA A 484 -7.47 -50.02 22.79
C ALA A 484 -7.75 -51.48 23.21
N SER A 485 -7.38 -52.48 22.40
CA SER A 485 -7.67 -53.91 22.64
C SER A 485 -6.83 -54.54 23.75
N LEU A 486 -5.56 -54.12 23.94
CA LEU A 486 -4.70 -54.70 24.99
C LEU A 486 -5.10 -54.30 26.43
N THR A 487 -5.99 -53.33 26.60
CA THR A 487 -6.43 -52.88 27.93
C THR A 487 -7.86 -53.31 28.28
N ARG A 488 -8.54 -54.10 27.45
CA ARG A 488 -9.88 -54.57 27.81
C ARG A 488 -10.28 -55.91 27.18
N ALA A 489 -9.49 -56.94 27.47
CA ALA A 489 -10.00 -58.30 27.50
C ALA A 489 -11.00 -58.45 28.66
N GLY A 490 -12.24 -58.84 28.32
CA GLY A 490 -13.18 -59.49 29.23
C GLY A 490 -14.21 -58.59 29.91
N THR A 491 -15.46 -58.66 29.47
CA THR A 491 -16.46 -59.57 30.10
C THR A 491 -17.87 -59.41 29.50
N GLU A 492 -18.56 -60.55 29.47
CA GLU A 492 -19.90 -60.78 28.95
C GLU A 492 -21.04 -60.35 29.91
N SER A 493 -22.17 -59.99 29.28
CA SER A 493 -23.60 -60.04 29.67
C SER A 493 -24.07 -60.00 31.15
N LEU A 494 -24.84 -58.95 31.49
CA LEU A 494 -26.24 -58.92 32.00
C LEU A 494 -26.66 -57.45 32.31
N PRO A 495 -27.97 -57.10 32.39
CA PRO A 495 -28.47 -55.73 32.24
C PRO A 495 -28.84 -54.99 33.56
N THR A 496 -29.06 -53.67 33.39
CA THR A 496 -29.70 -52.65 34.26
C THR A 496 -28.83 -51.93 35.31
N THR A 497 -28.66 -50.60 35.15
CA THR A 497 -29.19 -49.51 36.00
C THR A 497 -28.48 -48.17 35.72
N SER A 498 -29.02 -47.12 36.31
CA SER A 498 -28.98 -45.70 35.94
C SER A 498 -27.75 -44.88 36.33
N SER A 499 -27.68 -43.70 35.71
CA SER A 499 -27.27 -42.37 36.23
C SER A 499 -25.81 -42.11 36.63
N GLY A 500 -25.27 -41.02 36.08
CA GLY A 500 -24.29 -40.16 36.77
C GLY A 500 -23.02 -39.85 36.00
N GLU A 501 -23.02 -38.68 35.34
CA GLU A 501 -21.92 -37.68 35.26
C GLU A 501 -20.45 -38.10 35.02
N THR A 502 -19.89 -37.66 33.89
CA THR A 502 -18.72 -36.73 33.75
C THR A 502 -17.82 -37.01 32.52
N VAL A 503 -17.70 -35.97 31.68
CA VAL A 503 -16.50 -35.39 31.01
C VAL A 503 -15.44 -36.33 30.41
N VAL A 504 -15.26 -36.31 29.07
CA VAL A 504 -13.93 -36.27 28.39
C VAL A 504 -14.04 -35.69 26.96
N ASP A 505 -13.00 -34.94 26.63
CA ASP A 505 -12.65 -34.16 25.44
C ASP A 505 -12.48 -34.93 24.12
N GLY A 506 -12.69 -34.20 23.02
CA GLY A 506 -12.10 -34.49 21.71
C GLY A 506 -10.97 -33.51 21.44
N GLU A 507 -9.75 -33.93 21.77
CA GLU A 507 -8.50 -33.24 21.46
C GLU A 507 -8.13 -33.40 19.99
N THR A 508 -7.85 -32.25 19.39
CA THR A 508 -7.02 -32.05 18.21
C THR A 508 -5.54 -32.06 18.62
N GLY A 509 -4.73 -32.92 18.01
CA GLY A 509 -3.26 -32.95 18.11
C GLY A 509 -2.80 -34.30 17.53
N ASP A 510 -1.78 -34.40 16.68
CA ASP A 510 -0.51 -33.72 16.77
C ASP A 510 0.18 -33.68 15.39
N MET A 511 0.67 -32.52 15.02
CA MET A 511 1.69 -32.33 14.00
C MET A 511 2.69 -31.37 14.62
N ARG A 512 3.59 -31.90 15.46
CA ARG A 512 4.74 -31.19 15.98
C ARG A 512 5.96 -32.10 16.07
N GLN A 513 7.11 -31.42 15.91
CA GLN A 513 8.51 -31.83 16.05
C GLN A 513 9.13 -32.27 14.71
N SER A 514 10.14 -31.55 14.19
CA SER A 514 11.30 -30.98 14.88
C SER A 514 11.43 -29.46 14.80
N ILE A 515 11.60 -28.82 15.96
CA ILE A 515 12.42 -27.61 16.12
C ILE A 515 13.21 -27.85 17.41
N ASP A 516 14.52 -27.98 17.28
CA ASP A 516 15.44 -27.87 18.41
C ASP A 516 15.36 -26.45 19.01
N ALA A 517 15.36 -26.37 20.33
CA ALA A 517 15.59 -25.14 21.09
C ALA A 517 16.42 -25.49 22.34
N PRO A 518 17.17 -24.55 22.97
CA PRO A 518 17.17 -23.10 22.72
C PRO A 518 18.55 -22.42 22.66
N SER A 519 18.61 -21.30 21.95
CA SER A 519 19.42 -20.12 22.31
C SER A 519 18.74 -18.87 21.71
N ASP A 520 18.72 -17.79 22.48
CA ASP A 520 17.85 -16.61 22.41
C ASP A 520 17.55 -16.06 21.01
N GLY A 521 16.25 -15.96 20.66
CA GLY A 521 15.80 -15.40 19.37
C GLY A 521 14.34 -14.93 19.38
N ASN A 522 14.10 -13.77 18.79
CA ASN A 522 12.93 -12.90 18.90
C ASN A 522 11.62 -13.56 18.41
N GLU A 523 10.63 -13.72 19.30
CA GLU A 523 9.33 -14.39 19.04
C GLU A 523 8.55 -13.79 17.84
N ARG A 524 8.83 -12.53 17.48
CA ARG A 524 8.16 -11.79 16.40
C ARG A 524 8.62 -12.21 15.01
N GLU A 525 9.86 -12.64 14.87
CA GLU A 525 10.43 -13.18 13.63
C GLU A 525 9.77 -14.50 13.25
N LYS A 526 9.65 -15.39 14.25
CA LYS A 526 9.01 -16.70 14.10
C LYS A 526 7.54 -16.55 13.67
N ALA A 527 6.85 -15.52 14.16
CA ALA A 527 5.49 -15.20 13.74
C ALA A 527 5.40 -14.73 12.27
N ALA A 528 6.37 -13.94 11.79
CA ALA A 528 6.44 -13.49 10.40
C ALA A 528 6.77 -14.64 9.43
N GLU A 529 7.68 -15.54 9.82
CA GLU A 529 8.03 -16.75 9.07
C GLU A 529 6.82 -17.69 8.94
N LEU A 530 6.11 -17.93 10.05
CA LEU A 530 4.91 -18.78 10.08
C LEU A 530 3.78 -18.22 9.21
N ALA A 531 3.65 -16.89 9.15
CA ALA A 531 2.64 -16.22 8.32
C ALA A 531 2.93 -16.32 6.81
N ARG A 532 4.22 -16.42 6.40
CA ARG A 532 4.62 -16.67 5.00
C ARG A 532 4.21 -18.07 4.53
N LEU A 533 4.56 -19.08 5.33
CA LEU A 533 4.23 -20.48 5.04
C LEU A 533 2.71 -20.70 4.95
N ARG A 534 1.94 -19.97 5.78
CA ARG A 534 0.48 -20.03 5.75
C ARG A 534 -0.13 -19.36 4.51
N GLU A 535 0.43 -18.25 4.01
CA GLU A 535 0.00 -17.66 2.73
C GLU A 535 0.23 -18.62 1.56
N GLU A 536 1.38 -19.30 1.57
CA GLU A 536 1.77 -20.24 0.52
C GLU A 536 0.87 -21.49 0.53
N ALA A 537 0.57 -22.03 1.71
CA ALA A 537 -0.38 -23.14 1.86
C ALA A 537 -1.80 -22.78 1.37
N VAL A 538 -2.30 -21.57 1.69
CA VAL A 538 -3.64 -21.11 1.27
C VAL A 538 -3.70 -20.86 -0.23
N LYS A 539 -2.60 -20.42 -0.87
CA LYS A 539 -2.55 -20.23 -2.33
C LYS A 539 -2.57 -21.52 -3.14
N HIS A 540 -2.05 -22.61 -2.58
CA HIS A 540 -1.96 -23.90 -3.27
C HIS A 540 -3.12 -24.85 -2.95
N ASP A 541 -4.05 -24.46 -2.08
CA ASP A 541 -5.28 -25.21 -1.80
C ASP A 541 -6.36 -24.88 -2.87
N PRO A 542 -6.81 -25.87 -3.66
CA PRO A 542 -7.81 -25.66 -4.72
C PRO A 542 -9.23 -25.34 -4.19
N GLN A 543 -9.48 -25.44 -2.87
CA GLN A 543 -10.73 -24.99 -2.26
C GLN A 543 -10.66 -23.55 -1.72
N SER A 544 -9.48 -22.92 -1.70
CA SER A 544 -9.31 -21.55 -1.23
C SER A 544 -9.99 -20.55 -2.15
N THR A 545 -10.73 -19.62 -1.55
CA THR A 545 -11.34 -18.51 -2.28
C THR A 545 -10.36 -17.35 -2.43
N ASP A 546 -10.64 -16.42 -3.35
CA ASP A 546 -9.87 -15.18 -3.49
C ASP A 546 -9.82 -14.36 -2.18
N GLU A 547 -10.85 -14.49 -1.33
CA GLU A 547 -10.89 -13.85 -0.01
C GLU A 547 -9.90 -14.51 0.98
N ASP A 548 -9.71 -15.84 0.91
CA ASP A 548 -8.77 -16.58 1.76
C ASP A 548 -7.31 -16.27 1.40
N ILE A 549 -7.01 -16.20 0.09
CA ILE A 549 -5.68 -15.85 -0.43
C ILE A 549 -5.31 -14.41 -0.05
N ALA A 550 -6.28 -13.48 -0.13
CA ALA A 550 -6.08 -12.09 0.29
C ALA A 550 -5.89 -11.97 1.82
N ALA A 551 -6.63 -12.75 2.61
CA ALA A 551 -6.54 -12.73 4.07
C ALA A 551 -5.18 -13.23 4.57
N ALA A 552 -4.67 -14.32 4.00
CA ALA A 552 -3.37 -14.88 4.33
C ALA A 552 -2.22 -13.95 3.92
N ARG A 553 -2.35 -13.28 2.76
CA ARG A 553 -1.41 -12.25 2.30
C ARG A 553 -1.32 -11.05 3.24
N GLU A 554 -2.45 -10.59 3.75
CA GLU A 554 -2.45 -9.46 4.67
C GLU A 554 -1.92 -9.86 6.04
N ALA A 555 -2.15 -11.11 6.49
CA ALA A 555 -1.61 -11.62 7.75
C ALA A 555 -0.07 -11.71 7.73
N ARG A 556 0.50 -12.09 6.58
CA ARG A 556 1.94 -11.99 6.35
C ARG A 556 2.46 -10.56 6.49
N LYS A 557 1.81 -9.57 5.85
CA LYS A 557 2.25 -8.17 5.92
C LYS A 557 2.20 -7.61 7.35
N ASP A 558 1.16 -7.94 8.11
CA ASP A 558 1.01 -7.50 9.51
C ASP A 558 2.09 -8.12 10.41
N ALA A 559 2.37 -9.42 10.25
CA ALA A 559 3.40 -10.12 11.01
C ALA A 559 4.81 -9.62 10.65
N GLU A 560 5.08 -9.37 9.37
CA GLU A 560 6.34 -8.77 8.88
C GLU A 560 6.53 -7.33 9.39
N PHE A 561 5.46 -6.54 9.47
CA PHE A 561 5.52 -5.18 10.02
C PHE A 561 5.84 -5.20 11.52
N ASN A 562 5.23 -6.09 12.29
CA ASN A 562 5.45 -6.19 13.74
C ASN A 562 6.84 -6.71 14.14
N ALA A 563 7.48 -7.51 13.29
CA ALA A 563 8.88 -7.90 13.46
C ALA A 563 9.85 -6.69 13.40
N THR A 564 9.41 -5.55 12.82
CA THR A 564 10.23 -4.36 12.56
C THR A 564 10.38 -3.29 13.67
N LEU A 565 9.98 -3.55 14.94
CA LEU A 565 10.15 -2.60 16.09
C LEU A 565 10.74 -3.17 17.42
N THR A 566 11.92 -2.71 17.88
CA THR A 566 12.65 -3.04 19.15
C THR A 566 13.78 -2.04 19.40
N ASP A 567 13.91 -1.68 20.68
CA ASP A 567 14.42 -0.43 21.23
C ASP A 567 15.67 -0.63 22.12
N ALA A 568 16.87 -0.45 21.58
CA ALA A 568 18.09 -0.30 22.39
C ALA A 568 18.61 1.15 22.40
N ASP A 569 18.51 1.85 21.27
CA ASP A 569 18.91 3.26 21.15
C ASP A 569 17.93 4.23 21.83
N LEU A 570 16.66 3.83 21.98
CA LEU A 570 15.62 4.64 22.61
C LEU A 570 15.86 4.83 24.11
N VAL A 571 16.27 3.77 24.82
CA VAL A 571 16.55 3.80 26.27
C VAL A 571 17.72 4.74 26.58
N ARG A 572 18.74 4.76 25.70
CA ARG A 572 19.91 5.64 25.82
C ARG A 572 19.55 7.11 25.59
N ARG A 573 18.67 7.39 24.63
CA ARG A 573 18.17 8.75 24.31
C ARG A 573 17.29 9.32 25.44
N ILE A 574 16.49 8.47 26.09
CA ILE A 574 15.61 8.85 27.22
C ILE A 574 16.46 9.28 28.43
N ALA A 575 17.52 8.54 28.76
CA ALA A 575 18.43 8.87 29.86
C ALA A 575 19.22 10.17 29.61
N GLU A 576 19.57 10.48 28.36
CA GLU A 576 20.21 11.75 27.99
C GLU A 576 19.23 12.94 28.02
N LEU A 577 17.98 12.75 27.59
CA LEU A 577 16.96 13.80 27.59
C LEU A 577 16.51 14.19 29.02
N GLU A 578 16.48 13.24 29.95
CA GLU A 578 16.20 13.53 31.37
C GLU A 578 17.34 14.32 32.04
N ARG A 579 18.60 14.09 31.65
CA ARG A 579 19.76 14.88 32.12
C ARG A 579 19.73 16.32 31.63
N PHE A 580 19.28 16.58 30.41
CA PHE A 580 19.15 17.93 29.88
C PHE A 580 17.96 18.70 30.49
N ARG A 581 16.92 18.00 30.95
CA ARG A 581 15.71 18.62 31.51
C ARG A 581 15.88 19.10 32.96
N LEU A 582 16.86 18.59 33.69
CA LEU A 582 17.16 18.95 35.08
C LEU A 582 18.12 20.15 35.24
N LEU A 583 18.74 20.64 34.16
CA LEU A 583 19.75 21.73 34.21
C LEU A 583 19.28 23.07 33.62
N GLY A 584 18.01 23.20 33.24
CA GLY A 584 17.48 24.38 32.56
C GLY A 584 16.29 25.03 33.27
N GLN A 585 16.41 25.37 34.55
CA GLN A 585 15.44 26.26 35.22
C GLN A 585 16.02 27.67 35.35
N GLN A 586 15.63 28.57 34.45
CA GLN A 586 15.34 29.99 34.75
C GLN A 586 14.32 30.51 33.71
N THR A 587 13.21 31.08 34.18
CA THR A 587 12.30 31.92 33.37
C THR A 587 12.80 33.37 33.39
N PRO A 588 12.58 34.15 32.32
CA PRO A 588 11.70 35.32 32.49
C PRO A 588 10.81 35.68 31.28
N ALA A 589 9.89 36.62 31.55
CA ALA A 589 8.69 37.07 30.83
C ALA A 589 8.83 37.60 29.39
N GLY A 590 7.74 37.53 28.61
CA GLY A 590 7.57 38.27 27.35
C GLY A 590 6.62 37.65 26.30
N VAL A 591 5.35 37.38 26.62
CA VAL A 591 4.39 36.84 25.62
C VAL A 591 3.68 37.98 24.85
N PRO A 592 3.73 38.00 23.49
CA PRO A 592 3.03 39.02 22.68
C PRO A 592 1.50 38.85 22.67
N THR A 593 0.76 39.97 22.53
CA THR A 593 -0.72 40.00 22.53
C THR A 593 -1.26 40.02 21.10
N TYR A 594 -2.10 39.05 20.71
CA TYR A 594 -2.64 38.92 19.34
C TYR A 594 -3.94 39.70 19.12
N LEU A 595 -4.07 40.30 17.94
CA LEU A 595 -5.14 41.19 17.48
C LEU A 595 -6.04 40.52 16.43
N SER A 596 -7.28 41.00 16.31
CA SER A 596 -8.21 40.60 15.23
C SER A 596 -8.36 41.73 14.21
N VAL A 597 -7.46 41.78 13.23
CA VAL A 597 -7.42 42.84 12.22
C VAL A 597 -8.07 42.35 10.93
N ALA A 598 -9.13 43.02 10.47
CA ALA A 598 -9.74 42.74 9.17
C ALA A 598 -8.78 43.16 8.02
N TYR A 599 -8.88 42.50 6.87
CA TYR A 599 -7.93 42.69 5.76
C TYR A 599 -7.82 44.16 5.28
N GLN A 600 -8.92 44.91 5.35
CA GLN A 600 -8.98 46.33 4.97
C GLN A 600 -8.27 47.26 5.97
N ASP A 601 -8.11 46.84 7.24
CA ASP A 601 -7.54 47.65 8.31
C ASP A 601 -6.07 47.30 8.59
N LYS A 602 -5.47 46.44 7.76
CA LYS A 602 -4.10 45.91 7.93
C LYS A 602 -3.05 47.03 7.93
N ASP A 603 -3.22 48.02 7.07
CA ASP A 603 -2.24 49.10 6.91
C ASP A 603 -2.32 50.08 8.09
N GLU A 604 -3.51 50.20 8.69
CA GLU A 604 -3.73 51.00 9.89
C GLU A 604 -3.20 50.31 11.16
N ALA A 605 -3.45 49.01 11.34
CA ALA A 605 -2.87 48.24 12.43
C ALA A 605 -1.33 48.22 12.36
N LYS A 606 -0.78 48.14 11.15
CA LYS A 606 0.67 48.24 10.91
C LYS A 606 1.21 49.63 11.22
N ALA A 607 0.50 50.70 10.88
CA ALA A 607 0.90 52.08 11.19
C ALA A 607 0.94 52.36 12.69
N LEU A 608 0.09 51.69 13.48
CA LEU A 608 0.08 51.78 14.94
C LEU A 608 1.18 50.94 15.62
N GLY A 609 1.89 50.09 14.87
CA GLY A 609 3.03 49.31 15.38
C GLY A 609 2.78 47.81 15.55
N ALA A 610 1.65 47.27 15.10
CA ALA A 610 1.40 45.82 15.11
C ALA A 610 2.32 45.09 14.12
N LYS A 611 2.74 43.88 14.48
CA LYS A 611 3.55 43.00 13.62
C LYS A 611 2.74 41.78 13.19
N TRP A 612 3.02 41.27 12.00
CA TRP A 612 2.41 40.05 11.49
C TRP A 612 3.23 38.83 11.91
N ASP A 613 2.63 37.90 12.63
CA ASP A 613 3.21 36.57 12.86
C ASP A 613 2.84 35.65 11.70
N ARG A 614 3.85 35.21 10.94
CA ARG A 614 3.65 34.32 9.79
C ARG A 614 3.25 32.89 10.19
N ARG A 615 3.60 32.45 11.39
CA ARG A 615 3.29 31.10 11.89
C ARG A 615 1.85 31.02 12.40
N GLU A 616 1.43 32.02 13.17
CA GLU A 616 0.06 32.11 13.71
C GLU A 616 -0.93 32.77 12.74
N GLN A 617 -0.45 33.34 11.64
CA GLN A 617 -1.24 34.10 10.66
C GLN A 617 -2.13 35.16 11.32
N ALA A 618 -1.56 35.90 12.26
CA ALA A 618 -2.27 36.92 13.03
C ALA A 618 -1.38 38.15 13.27
N TRP A 619 -2.02 39.32 13.39
CA TRP A 619 -1.36 40.54 13.84
C TRP A 619 -1.19 40.50 15.35
N TYR A 620 -0.07 41.01 15.88
CA TYR A 620 0.19 41.08 17.33
C TYR A 620 0.88 42.38 17.73
N VAL A 621 0.72 42.76 18.99
CA VAL A 621 1.39 43.89 19.62
C VAL A 621 2.73 43.39 20.22
N PRO A 622 3.88 43.94 19.81
CA PRO A 622 5.19 43.57 20.37
C PRO A 622 5.27 43.85 21.88
N ALA A 623 5.98 43.00 22.62
CA ALA A 623 6.16 43.18 24.07
C ALA A 623 6.81 44.55 24.39
N GLY A 624 6.14 45.35 25.22
CA GLY A 624 6.59 46.69 25.62
C GLY A 624 5.96 47.86 24.85
N ALA A 625 5.14 47.61 23.83
CA ALA A 625 4.35 48.65 23.17
C ALA A 625 3.04 48.94 23.94
N ASP A 626 2.61 50.20 23.98
CA ASP A 626 1.35 50.60 24.60
C ASP A 626 0.16 49.94 23.87
N PRO A 627 -0.68 49.14 24.56
CA PRO A 627 -1.82 48.46 23.94
C PRO A 627 -3.01 49.40 23.65
N ALA A 628 -3.06 50.59 24.25
CA ALA A 628 -4.21 51.50 24.14
C ALA A 628 -4.60 51.86 22.68
N PRO A 629 -3.68 52.12 21.74
CA PRO A 629 -4.03 52.41 20.34
C PRO A 629 -4.64 51.22 19.59
N PHE A 630 -4.46 50.00 20.10
CA PHE A 630 -4.93 48.76 19.48
C PHE A 630 -6.26 48.26 20.06
N GLU A 631 -6.90 48.99 21.00
CA GLU A 631 -8.18 48.60 21.61
C GLU A 631 -9.26 48.28 20.57
N LYS A 632 -9.29 49.01 19.45
CA LYS A 632 -10.23 48.74 18.34
C LYS A 632 -9.99 47.41 17.62
N PHE A 633 -8.80 46.83 17.75
CA PHE A 633 -8.41 45.54 17.17
C PHE A 633 -8.28 44.43 18.23
N ALA A 634 -8.55 44.75 19.50
CA ALA A 634 -8.55 43.78 20.58
C ALA A 634 -9.62 42.72 20.30
N ARG A 635 -9.29 41.43 20.49
CA ARG A 635 -10.25 40.33 20.34
C ARG A 635 -11.38 40.50 21.35
N GLN A 636 -12.51 41.03 20.92
CA GLN A 636 -13.73 41.03 21.72
C GLN A 636 -14.36 39.64 21.69
N GLY A 637 -14.65 39.09 22.88
CA GLY A 637 -15.51 37.92 23.02
C GLY A 637 -16.90 38.18 22.42
N PRO A 638 -17.68 37.13 22.12
CA PRO A 638 -18.84 37.25 21.25
C PRO A 638 -19.93 38.14 21.86
N LYS A 639 -20.27 39.25 21.19
CA LYS A 639 -21.50 40.03 21.40
C LYS A 639 -22.48 39.80 20.25
N GLN A 640 -23.72 39.51 20.62
CA GLN A 640 -24.89 39.38 19.72
C GLN A 640 -25.14 40.68 18.95
N ALA A 641 -25.50 40.57 17.67
CA ALA A 641 -25.98 41.67 16.84
C ALA A 641 -27.53 41.67 16.74
N PRO A 642 -28.18 42.85 16.75
CA PRO A 642 -29.62 43.02 16.57
C PRO A 642 -30.03 42.96 15.08
N GLY A 643 -31.29 42.61 14.82
CA GLY A 643 -31.75 42.03 13.57
C GLY A 643 -32.26 42.95 12.45
N GLY A 644 -32.51 42.28 11.31
CA GLY A 644 -33.37 42.67 10.17
C GLY A 644 -32.75 42.35 8.79
N PRO A 645 -33.49 41.88 7.77
CA PRO A 645 -34.85 41.31 7.73
C PRO A 645 -34.85 39.80 7.42
N GLU A 646 -36.01 39.20 7.61
CA GLU A 646 -36.35 37.78 7.57
C GLU A 646 -35.74 36.99 6.39
N ALA A 647 -34.90 36.01 6.73
CA ALA A 647 -34.63 34.85 5.89
C ALA A 647 -35.26 33.64 6.58
N GLU A 648 -36.32 33.12 5.98
CA GLU A 648 -37.03 31.92 6.44
C GLU A 648 -36.06 30.74 6.66
N GLY A 649 -36.35 29.97 7.72
CA GLY A 649 -35.39 29.14 8.44
C GLY A 649 -34.67 28.07 7.62
N MET A 650 -33.35 28.02 7.78
CA MET A 650 -32.52 26.88 7.42
C MET A 650 -32.38 25.95 8.62
N LYS A 651 -33.31 25.00 8.72
CA LYS A 651 -33.09 23.74 9.44
C LYS A 651 -31.90 23.03 8.79
N LEU A 652 -30.87 22.70 9.55
CA LEU A 652 -29.90 21.68 9.16
C LEU A 652 -30.64 20.33 9.11
N PRO A 653 -30.74 19.65 7.95
CA PRO A 653 -31.32 18.32 7.90
C PRO A 653 -30.23 17.30 8.25
N THR A 654 -30.44 16.62 9.36
CA THR A 654 -29.95 15.25 9.60
C THR A 654 -30.35 14.36 8.42
N GLY A 655 -29.39 13.66 7.81
CA GLY A 655 -29.63 12.58 6.83
C GLY A 655 -29.89 12.96 5.37
N GLY A 656 -29.73 14.23 4.95
CA GLY A 656 -30.10 14.67 3.59
C GLY A 656 -28.96 15.03 2.62
N ALA A 657 -27.68 15.02 3.04
CA ALA A 657 -26.59 15.57 2.22
C ALA A 657 -26.29 14.76 0.94
N ASP A 658 -26.48 13.44 0.96
CA ASP A 658 -26.26 12.59 -0.23
C ASP A 658 -27.33 12.82 -1.32
N ALA A 659 -28.56 13.20 -0.93
CA ALA A 659 -29.63 13.50 -1.88
C ALA A 659 -29.50 14.89 -2.53
N ALA A 660 -28.81 15.85 -1.89
CA ALA A 660 -28.59 17.19 -2.43
C ALA A 660 -27.41 17.27 -3.44
N LEU A 661 -26.61 16.21 -3.52
CA LEU A 661 -25.57 16.00 -4.55
C LEU A 661 -26.11 15.23 -5.77
N ALA A 662 -27.10 14.36 -5.55
CA ALA A 662 -27.76 13.61 -6.62
C ALA A 662 -28.51 14.55 -7.57
N GLY A 663 -28.13 14.56 -8.85
CA GLY A 663 -28.77 15.34 -9.91
C GLY A 663 -28.11 16.68 -10.26
N ARG A 664 -26.89 16.94 -9.77
CA ARG A 664 -26.09 18.07 -10.28
C ARG A 664 -25.62 17.76 -11.71
N ILE A 665 -25.71 18.75 -12.59
CA ILE A 665 -25.12 18.69 -13.93
C ILE A 665 -24.01 19.73 -13.99
N TYR A 666 -22.76 19.30 -14.03
CA TYR A 666 -21.64 20.22 -14.16
C TYR A 666 -21.59 20.85 -15.56
N LEU A 667 -21.31 22.15 -15.58
CA LEU A 667 -21.36 23.02 -16.74
C LEU A 667 -19.96 23.55 -17.07
N ALA A 668 -19.60 23.49 -18.33
CA ALA A 668 -18.39 24.04 -18.91
C ALA A 668 -18.52 25.56 -19.07
N VAL A 669 -18.57 26.32 -17.97
CA VAL A 669 -18.73 27.78 -17.97
C VAL A 669 -17.36 28.47 -18.01
N PRO A 670 -16.99 29.15 -19.12
CA PRO A 670 -15.77 29.92 -19.20
C PRO A 670 -15.76 31.08 -18.21
N TYR A 671 -14.58 31.51 -17.78
CA TYR A 671 -14.46 32.59 -16.79
C TYR A 671 -15.16 33.90 -17.23
N GLY A 672 -15.11 34.23 -18.52
CA GLY A 672 -15.78 35.42 -19.08
C GLY A 672 -17.31 35.34 -19.01
N GLU A 673 -17.88 34.14 -19.00
CA GLU A 673 -19.32 33.91 -19.07
C GLU A 673 -19.98 33.59 -17.72
N ARG A 674 -19.19 33.53 -16.64
CA ARG A 674 -19.66 33.20 -15.28
C ARG A 674 -20.85 34.05 -14.81
N HIS A 675 -20.91 35.33 -15.20
CA HIS A 675 -22.00 36.22 -14.82
C HIS A 675 -23.30 35.85 -15.55
N ALA A 676 -23.21 35.48 -16.83
CA ALA A 676 -24.34 35.02 -17.62
C ALA A 676 -24.84 33.64 -17.15
N ALA A 677 -23.93 32.70 -16.85
CA ALA A 677 -24.29 31.40 -16.30
C ALA A 677 -24.96 31.51 -14.93
N LYS A 678 -24.43 32.37 -14.04
CA LYS A 678 -25.05 32.66 -12.75
C LYS A 678 -26.44 33.29 -12.90
N ALA A 679 -26.61 34.23 -13.83
CA ALA A 679 -27.92 34.83 -14.13
C ALA A 679 -28.93 33.80 -14.71
N ALA A 680 -28.43 32.76 -15.38
CA ALA A 680 -29.22 31.65 -15.89
C ALA A 680 -29.48 30.53 -14.86
N GLY A 681 -28.98 30.67 -13.62
CA GLY A 681 -29.26 29.74 -12.51
C GLY A 681 -28.15 28.70 -12.23
N ALA A 682 -26.93 28.89 -12.73
CA ALA A 682 -25.79 28.06 -12.38
C ALA A 682 -25.18 28.46 -11.02
N HIS A 683 -24.65 27.47 -10.30
CA HIS A 683 -24.00 27.62 -9.00
C HIS A 683 -22.53 27.20 -9.06
N TRP A 684 -21.67 27.81 -8.26
CA TRP A 684 -20.25 27.45 -8.19
C TRP A 684 -20.00 26.39 -7.11
N ASP A 685 -19.43 25.26 -7.50
CA ASP A 685 -18.90 24.27 -6.58
C ASP A 685 -17.44 24.60 -6.25
N LYS A 686 -17.20 25.03 -5.01
CA LYS A 686 -15.86 25.41 -4.53
C LYS A 686 -14.92 24.20 -4.41
N ALA A 687 -15.44 23.01 -4.09
CA ALA A 687 -14.65 21.80 -3.92
C ALA A 687 -14.26 21.21 -5.27
N ALA A 688 -15.22 21.10 -6.19
CA ALA A 688 -14.99 20.62 -7.55
C ALA A 688 -14.38 21.68 -8.48
N LYS A 689 -14.31 22.94 -8.03
CA LYS A 689 -13.88 24.11 -8.81
C LYS A 689 -14.59 24.18 -10.17
N SER A 690 -15.90 23.95 -10.17
CA SER A 690 -16.70 23.85 -11.38
C SER A 690 -18.09 24.48 -11.18
N TRP A 691 -18.69 24.96 -12.27
CA TRP A 691 -20.08 25.43 -12.25
C TRP A 691 -21.03 24.24 -12.40
N TYR A 692 -22.17 24.26 -11.73
CA TYR A 692 -23.19 23.22 -11.85
C TYR A 692 -24.60 23.80 -11.90
N ALA A 693 -25.49 23.07 -12.56
CA ALA A 693 -26.93 23.25 -12.51
C ALA A 693 -27.51 22.31 -11.44
N GLY A 694 -28.33 22.85 -10.54
CA GLY A 694 -29.12 22.03 -9.60
C GLY A 694 -30.39 21.48 -10.24
N PRO A 695 -31.13 20.58 -9.55
CA PRO A 695 -32.33 19.92 -10.10
C PRO A 695 -33.44 20.88 -10.57
N ALA A 696 -33.52 22.07 -9.97
CA ALA A 696 -34.51 23.10 -10.30
C ALA A 696 -34.02 24.14 -11.34
N ALA A 697 -32.82 23.97 -11.90
CA ALA A 697 -32.24 24.94 -12.83
C ALA A 697 -32.88 24.87 -14.22
N ASN A 698 -33.06 26.02 -14.89
CA ASN A 698 -33.63 26.08 -16.23
C ASN A 698 -32.60 25.63 -17.28
N MET A 699 -32.63 24.34 -17.61
CA MET A 699 -31.71 23.74 -18.58
C MET A 699 -31.86 24.28 -20.00
N GLY A 700 -33.00 24.91 -20.35
CA GLY A 700 -33.17 25.59 -21.64
C GLY A 700 -32.27 26.82 -21.79
N LYS A 701 -31.97 27.54 -20.69
CA LYS A 701 -31.05 28.69 -20.69
C LYS A 701 -29.59 28.28 -20.47
N LEU A 702 -29.35 27.17 -19.77
CA LEU A 702 -28.02 26.68 -19.43
C LEU A 702 -27.43 25.69 -20.47
N GLY A 703 -28.23 25.28 -21.45
CA GLY A 703 -27.88 24.24 -22.42
C GLY A 703 -26.60 24.49 -23.20
N ARG A 704 -26.22 25.75 -23.44
CA ARG A 704 -24.99 26.10 -24.18
C ARG A 704 -23.69 25.78 -23.43
N TRP A 705 -23.73 25.71 -22.09
CA TRP A 705 -22.57 25.33 -21.27
C TRP A 705 -22.59 23.85 -20.87
N LYS A 706 -23.46 23.04 -21.48
CA LYS A 706 -23.30 21.58 -21.37
C LYS A 706 -21.97 21.19 -21.99
N VAL A 707 -21.26 20.29 -21.33
CA VAL A 707 -19.96 19.77 -21.79
C VAL A 707 -20.00 19.33 -23.26
N ASN A 708 -21.12 18.76 -23.72
CA ASN A 708 -21.27 18.25 -25.08
C ASN A 708 -21.58 19.34 -26.14
N ASN A 709 -21.83 20.58 -25.72
CA ASN A 709 -22.30 21.67 -26.59
C ASN A 709 -21.24 22.78 -26.78
N VAL A 710 -20.04 22.63 -26.22
CA VAL A 710 -18.93 23.58 -26.39
C VAL A 710 -18.18 23.23 -27.68
N SER A 711 -18.15 24.15 -28.65
CA SER A 711 -17.47 23.96 -29.93
C SER A 711 -15.97 24.20 -29.81
N ILE A 712 -15.15 23.21 -30.16
CA ILE A 712 -13.68 23.32 -30.14
C ILE A 712 -13.23 23.98 -31.46
N GLN A 713 -12.87 25.26 -31.44
CA GLN A 713 -12.08 25.85 -32.53
C GLN A 713 -10.60 25.85 -32.12
N GLN A 714 -9.76 25.23 -32.95
CA GLN A 714 -8.30 25.27 -32.81
C GLN A 714 -7.78 26.55 -33.45
N ASN A 715 -7.15 27.41 -32.65
CA ASN A 715 -6.33 28.50 -33.18
C ASN A 715 -4.84 28.10 -33.17
N PRO A 716 -4.03 28.58 -34.14
CA PRO A 716 -2.60 28.30 -34.19
C PRO A 716 -1.89 28.75 -32.90
N ALA A 717 -0.82 28.05 -32.53
CA ALA A 717 0.01 28.42 -31.38
C ALA A 717 0.54 29.85 -31.54
N MET A 718 0.18 30.75 -30.61
CA MET A 718 0.66 32.13 -30.61
C MET A 718 2.16 32.15 -30.36
N THR A 719 2.90 32.99 -31.10
CA THR A 719 4.33 33.16 -30.84
C THR A 719 4.54 33.88 -29.49
N PRO A 720 5.68 33.70 -28.80
CA PRO A 720 5.97 34.44 -27.57
C PRO A 720 5.87 35.97 -27.72
N ARG A 721 6.14 36.49 -28.93
CA ARG A 721 5.97 37.91 -29.25
C ARG A 721 4.49 38.31 -29.27
N ASP A 722 3.61 37.48 -29.82
CA ASP A 722 2.16 37.71 -29.87
C ASP A 722 1.52 37.56 -28.48
N GLU A 723 1.96 36.58 -27.69
CA GLU A 723 1.54 36.41 -26.29
C GLU A 723 1.91 37.64 -25.45
N PHE A 724 3.09 38.22 -25.68
CA PHE A 724 3.52 39.43 -25.00
C PHE A 724 2.78 40.69 -25.50
N ALA A 725 2.42 40.73 -26.78
CA ALA A 725 1.57 41.77 -27.34
C ALA A 725 0.17 41.78 -26.67
N GLU A 726 -0.43 40.62 -26.44
CA GLU A 726 -1.67 40.50 -25.68
C GLU A 726 -1.51 40.94 -24.22
N ALA A 727 -0.39 40.58 -23.57
CA ALA A 727 -0.10 41.05 -22.22
C ALA A 727 0.01 42.58 -22.13
N LEU A 728 0.60 43.21 -23.15
CA LEU A 728 0.66 44.67 -23.27
C LEU A 728 -0.74 45.29 -23.43
N ARG A 729 -1.58 44.72 -24.30
CA ARG A 729 -2.97 45.17 -24.48
C ARG A 729 -3.80 45.02 -23.21
N ALA A 730 -3.63 43.91 -22.47
CA ALA A 730 -4.33 43.63 -21.22
C ALA A 730 -4.00 44.63 -20.10
N VAL A 731 -2.79 45.20 -20.11
CA VAL A 731 -2.35 46.26 -19.18
C VAL A 731 -2.72 47.67 -19.70
N GLY A 732 -3.41 47.75 -20.83
CA GLY A 732 -3.93 48.99 -21.42
C GLY A 732 -2.94 49.72 -22.32
N CYS A 733 -1.85 49.07 -22.76
CA CYS A 733 -0.94 49.60 -23.75
C CYS A 733 -1.52 49.44 -25.17
N VAL A 734 -1.26 50.42 -26.03
CA VAL A 734 -1.65 50.40 -27.46
C VAL A 734 -0.49 49.81 -28.24
N VAL A 735 -0.65 48.57 -28.70
CA VAL A 735 0.36 47.85 -29.47
C VAL A 735 0.18 48.14 -30.97
N GLY A 736 1.15 48.82 -31.58
CA GLY A 736 1.23 49.13 -33.01
C GLY A 736 2.66 49.53 -33.40
N GLY A 737 2.96 49.57 -34.70
CA GLY A 737 4.35 49.74 -35.20
C GLY A 737 5.19 48.48 -34.95
N ASP A 738 6.47 48.66 -34.59
CA ASP A 738 7.41 47.55 -34.34
C ASP A 738 7.24 46.88 -32.96
N HIS A 739 6.32 47.37 -32.12
CA HIS A 739 6.07 46.84 -30.79
C HIS A 739 5.22 45.53 -30.81
N PRO A 740 5.51 44.55 -29.93
CA PRO A 740 6.60 44.56 -28.96
C PRO A 740 7.96 44.19 -29.58
N ILE A 741 8.95 44.98 -29.21
CA ILE A 741 10.38 44.77 -29.45
C ILE A 741 10.94 43.95 -28.29
N MET A 742 11.46 42.76 -28.57
CA MET A 742 11.87 41.76 -27.58
C MET A 742 13.39 41.60 -27.50
N ASP A 743 14.11 42.71 -27.35
CA ASP A 743 15.58 42.80 -27.38
C ASP A 743 16.23 42.88 -25.99
N GLY A 744 15.45 42.68 -24.92
CA GLY A 744 15.89 42.82 -23.54
C GLY A 744 16.11 44.26 -23.06
N GLN A 745 15.81 45.27 -23.89
CA GLN A 745 15.94 46.68 -23.54
C GLN A 745 14.60 47.29 -23.11
N ARG A 746 14.68 48.47 -22.48
CA ARG A 746 13.51 49.24 -22.03
C ARG A 746 12.91 50.01 -23.20
N HIS A 747 11.65 49.72 -23.52
CA HIS A 747 10.88 50.39 -24.57
C HIS A 747 9.72 51.18 -24.00
N ARG A 748 9.45 52.37 -24.54
CA ARG A 748 8.26 53.17 -24.22
C ARG A 748 7.13 52.79 -25.18
N ILE A 749 5.90 52.75 -24.68
CA ILE A 749 4.71 52.42 -25.47
C ILE A 749 3.55 53.33 -25.06
N SER A 750 2.72 53.69 -26.03
CA SER A 750 1.53 54.50 -25.75
C SER A 750 0.49 53.67 -24.97
N VAL A 751 -0.33 54.29 -24.13
CA VAL A 751 -1.47 53.66 -23.42
C VAL A 751 -2.80 54.23 -23.89
N ALA A 752 -3.89 53.50 -23.70
CA ALA A 752 -5.20 53.91 -24.19
C ALA A 752 -5.61 55.31 -23.66
N GLY A 753 -6.08 56.17 -24.57
CA GLY A 753 -6.53 57.53 -24.24
C GLY A 753 -5.42 58.58 -24.10
N GLU A 754 -4.23 58.37 -24.68
CA GLU A 754 -3.21 59.42 -24.87
C GLU A 754 -2.87 59.64 -26.35
N LYS A 755 -2.35 60.81 -26.71
CA LYS A 755 -1.85 61.05 -28.07
C LYS A 755 -0.63 60.15 -28.31
N HIS A 756 -0.64 59.43 -29.43
CA HIS A 756 0.41 58.50 -29.79
C HIS A 756 1.79 59.17 -29.78
N SER A 757 2.73 58.56 -29.06
CA SER A 757 4.13 59.00 -28.99
C SER A 757 5.06 57.79 -28.87
N GLU A 758 6.00 57.67 -29.82
CA GLU A 758 7.00 56.60 -29.84
C GLU A 758 8.12 56.81 -28.80
N LYS A 759 8.35 58.05 -28.35
CA LYS A 759 9.45 58.40 -27.43
C LYS A 759 8.99 58.80 -26.02
N ALA A 760 7.72 59.18 -25.85
CA ALA A 760 7.19 59.72 -24.60
C ALA A 760 5.89 59.05 -24.12
N GLY A 761 5.54 57.86 -24.62
CA GLY A 761 4.37 57.10 -24.15
C GLY A 761 4.40 56.83 -22.63
N SER A 762 3.22 56.78 -22.00
CA SER A 762 3.10 56.59 -20.55
C SER A 762 3.27 55.13 -20.10
N GLY A 763 3.30 54.18 -21.03
CA GLY A 763 3.66 52.79 -20.79
C GLY A 763 5.16 52.56 -20.99
N PHE A 764 5.72 51.58 -20.30
CA PHE A 764 6.99 50.99 -20.70
C PHE A 764 7.00 49.50 -20.48
N TYR A 765 7.85 48.81 -21.22
CA TYR A 765 8.05 47.39 -21.06
C TYR A 765 9.49 46.99 -21.38
N VAL A 766 9.85 45.78 -20.95
CA VAL A 766 11.09 45.07 -21.31
C VAL A 766 10.67 43.68 -21.74
N GLY A 767 11.08 43.23 -22.92
CA GLY A 767 10.76 41.89 -23.42
C GLY A 767 12.03 41.14 -23.80
N HIS A 768 12.16 39.91 -23.34
CA HIS A 768 13.30 39.02 -23.56
C HIS A 768 12.86 37.83 -24.42
N LEU A 769 13.68 37.48 -25.41
CA LEU A 769 13.55 36.24 -26.19
C LEU A 769 14.69 35.25 -25.92
N ASP A 770 15.71 35.66 -25.16
CA ASP A 770 16.85 34.85 -24.76
C ASP A 770 16.50 33.92 -23.59
N GLY A 771 16.73 32.62 -23.76
CA GLY A 771 16.38 31.59 -22.76
C GLY A 771 14.87 31.31 -22.71
N HIS A 772 14.21 31.67 -21.60
CA HIS A 772 12.76 31.56 -21.44
C HIS A 772 12.12 32.91 -21.75
N PRO A 773 11.29 33.05 -22.81
CA PRO A 773 10.73 34.35 -23.16
C PRO A 773 9.94 34.94 -21.98
N ALA A 774 10.34 36.14 -21.57
CA ALA A 774 9.83 36.79 -20.37
C ALA A 774 9.83 38.31 -20.57
N GLY A 775 9.09 39.02 -19.74
CA GLY A 775 9.01 40.47 -19.88
C GLY A 775 8.39 41.14 -18.68
N TYR A 776 8.61 42.44 -18.58
CA TYR A 776 8.03 43.31 -17.58
C TYR A 776 7.24 44.41 -18.28
N ILE A 777 6.05 44.71 -17.80
CA ILE A 777 5.15 45.72 -18.36
C ILE A 777 4.71 46.63 -17.23
N LYS A 778 4.74 47.95 -17.47
CA LYS A 778 4.22 48.95 -16.55
C LYS A 778 3.46 50.04 -17.29
N ASN A 779 2.22 50.27 -16.87
CA ASN A 779 1.42 51.40 -17.30
C ASN A 779 1.48 52.49 -16.21
N ASN A 780 2.23 53.57 -16.46
CA ASN A 780 2.43 54.62 -15.45
C ASN A 780 1.18 55.49 -15.22
N LYS A 781 0.16 55.40 -16.09
CA LYS A 781 -1.10 56.16 -15.97
C LYS A 781 -2.08 55.46 -15.03
N THR A 782 -2.15 54.13 -15.07
CA THR A 782 -3.02 53.33 -14.18
C THR A 782 -2.29 52.76 -12.96
N GLY A 783 -0.96 52.79 -12.97
CA GLY A 783 -0.12 52.20 -11.92
C GLY A 783 -0.02 50.67 -11.97
N VAL A 784 -0.59 50.04 -13.00
CA VAL A 784 -0.60 48.57 -13.15
C VAL A 784 0.76 48.09 -13.67
N GLU A 785 1.32 47.11 -12.98
CA GLU A 785 2.58 46.45 -13.33
C GLU A 785 2.34 44.95 -13.52
N MET A 786 3.06 44.33 -14.46
CA MET A 786 2.93 42.91 -14.77
C MET A 786 4.29 42.30 -15.12
N ASN A 787 4.63 41.21 -14.43
CA ASN A 787 5.69 40.30 -14.85
C ASN A 787 5.08 39.22 -15.75
N TRP A 788 5.52 39.15 -17.00
CA TRP A 788 5.06 38.21 -18.01
C TRP A 788 6.14 37.14 -18.27
N LYS A 789 5.70 35.90 -18.50
CA LYS A 789 6.52 34.77 -18.95
C LYS A 789 5.69 34.01 -19.98
N SER A 790 6.32 33.63 -21.10
CA SER A 790 5.66 32.82 -22.12
C SER A 790 5.27 31.46 -21.56
N LYS A 791 4.08 31.00 -21.90
CA LYS A 791 3.48 29.78 -21.31
C LYS A 791 3.48 28.58 -22.25
N GLY A 792 3.91 28.75 -23.50
CA GLY A 792 4.09 27.68 -24.48
C GLY A 792 2.80 27.07 -25.03
N TYR A 793 1.69 27.10 -24.27
CA TYR A 793 0.36 26.67 -24.70
C TYR A 793 -0.70 27.28 -23.79
N THR A 794 -1.72 27.90 -24.36
CA THR A 794 -2.94 28.28 -23.64
C THR A 794 -4.08 27.37 -24.08
N LEU A 795 -4.53 26.47 -23.19
CA LEU A 795 -5.88 25.93 -23.29
C LEU A 795 -6.85 27.11 -23.22
N ASP A 796 -7.74 27.22 -24.20
CA ASP A 796 -8.77 28.26 -24.21
C ASP A 796 -9.58 28.19 -22.89
N PRO A 797 -9.93 29.33 -22.26
CA PRO A 797 -10.93 29.40 -21.20
C PRO A 797 -12.13 28.44 -21.34
N GLU A 798 -12.63 28.19 -22.55
CA GLU A 798 -13.70 27.24 -22.84
C GLU A 798 -13.28 25.78 -22.60
N GLN A 799 -12.11 25.38 -23.11
CA GLN A 799 -11.55 24.04 -22.92
C GLN A 799 -11.22 23.76 -21.44
N LYS A 800 -10.69 24.77 -20.74
CA LYS A 800 -10.42 24.67 -19.30
C LYS A 800 -11.70 24.45 -18.50
N ALA A 801 -12.76 25.19 -18.82
CA ALA A 801 -14.06 25.03 -18.17
C ALA A 801 -14.68 23.65 -18.46
N MET A 802 -14.54 23.15 -19.70
CA MET A 802 -14.98 21.81 -20.08
C MET A 802 -14.26 20.71 -19.29
N LEU A 803 -12.93 20.77 -19.17
CA LEU A 803 -12.15 19.80 -18.41
C LEU A 803 -12.48 19.82 -16.92
N CYS A 804 -12.67 21.00 -16.32
CA CYS A 804 -13.11 21.12 -14.92
C CYS A 804 -14.52 20.52 -14.72
N ALA A 805 -15.45 20.75 -15.64
CA ALA A 805 -16.79 20.17 -15.59
C ALA A 805 -16.76 18.64 -15.73
N GLN A 806 -15.97 18.09 -16.66
CA GLN A 806 -15.80 16.64 -16.82
C GLN A 806 -15.17 15.98 -15.59
N ALA A 807 -14.11 16.58 -15.02
CA ALA A 807 -13.46 16.06 -13.82
C ALA A 807 -14.42 16.06 -12.61
N ALA A 808 -15.25 17.10 -12.48
CA ALA A 808 -16.27 17.20 -11.43
C ALA A 808 -17.37 16.14 -11.57
N THR A 809 -17.87 15.89 -12.80
CA THR A 809 -18.83 14.82 -13.07
C THR A 809 -18.28 13.44 -12.71
N ARG A 810 -17.05 13.11 -13.14
CA ARG A 810 -16.42 11.82 -12.81
C ARG A 810 -16.17 11.64 -11.31
N LEU A 811 -15.86 12.72 -10.60
CA LEU A 811 -15.71 12.67 -9.13
C LEU A 811 -17.05 12.37 -8.45
N GLN A 812 -18.15 12.95 -8.95
CA GLN A 812 -19.50 12.66 -8.47
C GLN A 812 -19.89 11.19 -8.74
N GLU A 813 -19.69 10.70 -9.97
CA GLU A 813 -19.98 9.31 -10.35
C GLU A 813 -19.25 8.30 -9.46
N ARG A 814 -17.95 8.52 -9.21
CA ARG A 814 -17.16 7.69 -8.28
C ARG A 814 -17.69 7.72 -6.85
N GLY A 815 -18.12 8.89 -6.37
CA GLY A 815 -18.73 9.03 -5.05
C GLY A 815 -20.03 8.25 -4.92
N GLU A 816 -20.90 8.33 -5.93
CA GLU A 816 -22.17 7.59 -5.99
C GLU A 816 -21.95 6.07 -6.06
N GLU A 817 -20.99 5.61 -6.86
CA GLU A 817 -20.61 4.20 -6.95
C GLU A 817 -20.05 3.68 -5.62
N GLN A 818 -19.17 4.44 -4.97
CA GLN A 818 -18.62 4.10 -3.66
C GLN A 818 -19.72 3.96 -2.60
N THR A 819 -20.68 4.89 -2.56
CA THR A 819 -21.84 4.82 -1.65
C THR A 819 -22.73 3.61 -1.94
N ARG A 820 -22.95 3.27 -3.22
CA ARG A 820 -23.70 2.07 -3.63
C ARG A 820 -23.00 0.79 -3.15
N ARG A 821 -21.68 0.71 -3.33
CA ARG A 821 -20.85 -0.42 -2.86
C ARG A 821 -20.91 -0.55 -1.33
N TYR A 822 -20.82 0.55 -0.60
CA TYR A 822 -21.00 0.55 0.85
C TYR A 822 -22.37 0.05 1.30
N ALA A 823 -23.45 0.44 0.61
CA ALA A 823 -24.80 -0.02 0.92
C ALA A 823 -24.95 -1.53 0.69
N GLN A 824 -24.43 -2.06 -0.41
CA GLN A 824 -24.43 -3.49 -0.71
C GLN A 824 -23.64 -4.30 0.33
N THR A 825 -22.46 -3.80 0.72
CA THR A 825 -21.66 -4.42 1.78
C THR A 825 -22.38 -4.41 3.12
N ALA A 826 -23.02 -3.28 3.49
CA ALA A 826 -23.82 -3.17 4.71
C ALA A 826 -24.92 -4.25 4.79
N ASP A 827 -25.67 -4.43 3.70
CA ASP A 827 -26.74 -5.44 3.64
C ASP A 827 -26.19 -6.87 3.73
N ARG A 828 -25.04 -7.14 3.12
CA ARG A 828 -24.33 -8.43 3.25
C ARG A 828 -23.89 -8.69 4.69
N LEU A 829 -23.32 -7.70 5.36
CA LEU A 829 -22.83 -7.81 6.73
C LEU A 829 -23.97 -7.98 7.75
N ALA A 830 -25.11 -7.31 7.53
CA ALA A 830 -26.29 -7.52 8.37
C ALA A 830 -26.77 -8.98 8.29
N ARG A 831 -26.81 -9.57 7.09
CA ARG A 831 -27.14 -11.00 6.89
C ARG A 831 -26.10 -11.94 7.51
N GLN A 832 -24.81 -11.60 7.44
CA GLN A 832 -23.74 -12.38 8.05
C GLN A 832 -23.84 -12.36 9.57
N THR A 833 -24.06 -11.17 10.14
CA THR A 833 -24.17 -10.96 11.60
C THR A 833 -25.33 -11.75 12.19
N ALA A 834 -26.45 -11.85 11.48
CA ALA A 834 -27.60 -12.68 11.88
C ALA A 834 -27.29 -14.19 11.99
N LYS A 835 -26.20 -14.67 11.37
CA LYS A 835 -25.76 -16.08 11.44
C LYS A 835 -24.69 -16.32 12.50
N LEU A 836 -24.14 -15.26 13.10
CA LEU A 836 -23.13 -15.35 14.14
C LEU A 836 -23.76 -15.67 15.50
N VAL A 837 -22.93 -16.15 16.42
CA VAL A 837 -23.36 -16.48 17.77
C VAL A 837 -23.19 -15.22 18.65
N PRO A 838 -24.23 -14.75 19.35
CA PRO A 838 -24.08 -13.69 20.34
C PRO A 838 -23.04 -14.09 21.39
N LEU A 839 -22.15 -13.16 21.73
CA LEU A 839 -21.06 -13.44 22.64
C LEU A 839 -21.58 -13.59 24.08
N THR A 840 -21.53 -14.81 24.62
CA THR A 840 -21.92 -15.12 26.02
C THR A 840 -20.74 -15.45 26.92
N LYS A 841 -19.59 -15.83 26.33
CA LYS A 841 -18.31 -16.07 27.01
C LYS A 841 -17.22 -15.25 26.35
N PRO A 842 -16.20 -14.77 27.09
CA PRO A 842 -15.09 -14.04 26.50
C PRO A 842 -14.32 -14.89 25.48
N THR A 843 -13.97 -14.31 24.35
CA THR A 843 -13.02 -14.90 23.38
C THR A 843 -11.58 -14.78 23.91
N PRO A 844 -10.59 -15.48 23.31
CA PRO A 844 -9.18 -15.33 23.69
C PRO A 844 -8.69 -13.88 23.70
N TYR A 845 -9.10 -13.07 22.72
CA TYR A 845 -8.79 -11.64 22.67
C TYR A 845 -9.33 -10.87 23.90
N LEU A 846 -10.57 -11.13 24.28
CA LEU A 846 -11.18 -10.44 25.43
C LEU A 846 -10.54 -10.86 26.74
N LEU A 847 -10.21 -12.15 26.89
CA LEU A 847 -9.44 -12.65 28.04
C LEU A 847 -8.08 -11.96 28.13
N ALA A 848 -7.33 -11.89 27.02
CA ALA A 848 -6.04 -11.20 26.97
C ALA A 848 -6.14 -9.70 27.30
N LYS A 849 -7.31 -9.09 27.05
CA LYS A 849 -7.59 -7.68 27.39
C LYS A 849 -8.24 -7.48 28.77
N GLY A 850 -8.50 -8.55 29.53
CA GLY A 850 -9.14 -8.47 30.85
C GLY A 850 -10.62 -8.04 30.80
N LEU A 851 -11.31 -8.41 29.71
CA LEU A 851 -12.68 -7.99 29.41
C LEU A 851 -13.66 -9.16 29.47
N GLU A 852 -14.89 -8.86 29.88
CA GLU A 852 -16.01 -9.78 29.88
C GLU A 852 -16.79 -9.72 28.56
N ALA A 853 -17.67 -10.71 28.34
CA ALA A 853 -18.57 -10.72 27.20
C ALA A 853 -19.63 -9.61 27.34
N MET A 854 -19.67 -8.68 26.39
CA MET A 854 -20.60 -7.55 26.39
C MET A 854 -21.70 -7.73 25.33
N PRO A 855 -22.95 -7.31 25.62
CA PRO A 855 -24.02 -7.33 24.64
C PRO A 855 -23.68 -6.53 23.37
N GLY A 856 -24.08 -7.05 22.21
CA GLY A 856 -23.83 -6.43 20.90
C GLY A 856 -22.58 -6.94 20.20
N VAL A 857 -21.72 -7.69 20.88
CA VAL A 857 -20.58 -8.39 20.28
C VAL A 857 -20.94 -9.83 19.95
N PHE A 858 -20.36 -10.35 18.87
CA PHE A 858 -20.62 -11.69 18.36
C PHE A 858 -19.34 -12.49 18.27
N THR A 859 -19.48 -13.81 18.14
CA THR A 859 -18.40 -14.75 17.88
C THR A 859 -18.79 -15.74 16.80
N ASP A 860 -17.78 -16.37 16.22
CA ASP A 860 -17.96 -17.58 15.41
C ASP A 860 -18.44 -18.77 16.28
N ARG A 861 -18.82 -19.88 15.63
CA ARG A 861 -19.29 -21.09 16.34
C ARG A 861 -18.22 -21.73 17.22
N THR A 862 -16.95 -21.44 16.96
CA THR A 862 -15.81 -21.97 17.73
C THR A 862 -15.50 -21.12 18.96
N GLY A 863 -16.06 -19.91 19.08
CA GLY A 863 -15.82 -19.01 20.21
C GLY A 863 -14.48 -18.27 20.16
N LYS A 864 -13.79 -18.27 19.01
CA LYS A 864 -12.41 -17.77 18.88
C LYS A 864 -12.36 -16.35 18.34
N THR A 865 -13.10 -16.07 17.26
CA THR A 865 -13.04 -14.78 16.58
C THR A 865 -14.07 -13.82 17.16
N THR A 866 -13.66 -12.61 17.54
CA THR A 866 -14.57 -11.57 18.03
C THR A 866 -15.05 -10.70 16.88
N TYR A 867 -16.36 -10.55 16.73
CA TYR A 867 -16.99 -9.70 15.72
C TYR A 867 -17.66 -8.53 16.43
N VAL A 868 -17.21 -7.32 16.13
CA VAL A 868 -17.74 -6.07 16.68
C VAL A 868 -18.43 -5.28 15.56
N PRO A 869 -19.76 -5.37 15.41
CA PRO A 869 -20.51 -4.60 14.42
C PRO A 869 -20.36 -3.10 14.65
N ALA A 870 -20.17 -2.34 13.57
CA ALA A 870 -20.13 -0.88 13.59
C ALA A 870 -21.36 -0.31 12.89
N THR A 871 -22.12 0.49 13.62
CA THR A 871 -23.36 1.12 13.14
C THR A 871 -23.20 2.63 13.02
N ASP A 872 -24.00 3.25 12.17
CA ASP A 872 -24.19 4.71 12.22
C ASP A 872 -25.05 5.13 13.42
N ALA A 873 -25.29 6.43 13.56
CA ALA A 873 -26.12 6.97 14.62
C ALA A 873 -27.55 6.41 14.58
N ASP A 874 -28.07 6.04 13.41
CA ASP A 874 -29.42 5.51 13.20
C ASP A 874 -29.52 4.00 13.49
N GLY A 875 -28.39 3.34 13.78
CA GLY A 875 -28.33 1.94 14.13
C GLY A 875 -28.16 1.02 12.91
N LYS A 876 -27.97 1.55 11.71
CA LYS A 876 -27.67 0.73 10.53
C LYS A 876 -26.22 0.27 10.59
N GLN A 877 -26.00 -1.04 10.48
CA GLN A 877 -24.67 -1.62 10.40
C GLN A 877 -24.04 -1.35 9.03
N TRP A 878 -22.86 -0.73 9.02
CA TRP A 878 -22.13 -0.40 7.78
C TRP A 878 -20.82 -1.17 7.64
N THR A 879 -20.24 -1.61 8.75
CA THR A 879 -19.05 -2.44 8.77
C THR A 879 -19.02 -3.34 10.01
N THR A 880 -18.06 -4.26 10.08
CA THR A 880 -17.78 -5.10 11.25
C THR A 880 -16.28 -5.13 11.44
N GLN A 881 -15.81 -4.94 12.68
CA GLN A 881 -14.43 -5.22 13.04
C GLN A 881 -14.31 -6.69 13.45
N TYR A 882 -13.44 -7.43 12.78
CA TYR A 882 -13.04 -8.79 13.10
C TYR A 882 -11.77 -8.74 13.95
N ILE A 883 -11.78 -9.40 15.10
CA ILE A 883 -10.62 -9.50 15.99
C ILE A 883 -10.29 -10.98 16.17
N GLN A 884 -9.13 -11.36 15.64
CA GLN A 884 -8.64 -12.73 15.67
C GLN A 884 -8.09 -13.09 17.06
N GLU A 885 -7.82 -14.38 17.27
CA GLU A 885 -7.28 -14.93 18.53
C GLU A 885 -5.96 -14.28 18.95
N ASP A 886 -5.10 -13.91 17.98
CA ASP A 886 -3.83 -13.21 18.19
C ASP A 886 -3.99 -11.70 18.48
N GLY A 887 -5.22 -11.18 18.45
CA GLY A 887 -5.53 -9.77 18.62
C GLY A 887 -5.45 -8.92 17.35
N SER A 888 -5.17 -9.53 16.19
CA SER A 888 -5.18 -8.85 14.88
C SER A 888 -6.59 -8.35 14.55
N LYS A 889 -6.72 -7.05 14.25
CA LYS A 889 -8.01 -6.38 14.01
C LYS A 889 -8.15 -5.96 12.55
N ARG A 890 -9.27 -6.29 11.92
CA ARG A 890 -9.57 -5.91 10.53
C ARG A 890 -11.01 -5.44 10.38
N PHE A 891 -11.28 -4.62 9.38
CA PHE A 891 -12.64 -4.25 9.00
C PHE A 891 -13.07 -4.99 7.74
N ALA A 892 -14.38 -5.11 7.53
CA ALA A 892 -14.93 -5.62 6.28
C ALA A 892 -14.42 -4.80 5.09
N ARG A 893 -13.99 -5.47 4.02
CA ARG A 893 -13.58 -4.82 2.78
C ARG A 893 -14.76 -4.07 2.17
N ASP A 894 -14.47 -2.94 1.51
CA ASP A 894 -15.46 -2.13 0.79
C ASP A 894 -16.66 -1.74 1.65
N SER A 895 -16.37 -1.40 2.90
CA SER A 895 -17.35 -1.00 3.90
C SER A 895 -17.10 0.43 4.37
N ARG A 896 -18.12 1.06 4.96
CA ARG A 896 -18.02 2.41 5.51
C ARG A 896 -17.69 2.34 7.00
N LYS A 897 -16.50 2.81 7.38
CA LYS A 897 -16.09 2.98 8.78
C LYS A 897 -16.37 4.39 9.31
N THR A 898 -16.17 5.41 8.48
CA THR A 898 -16.25 6.81 8.90
C THR A 898 -17.65 7.18 9.41
N GLY A 899 -17.72 7.67 10.65
CA GLY A 899 -18.95 8.01 11.35
C GLY A 899 -19.70 6.80 11.94
N CYS A 900 -19.16 5.59 11.77
CA CYS A 900 -19.72 4.38 12.37
C CYS A 900 -18.99 4.03 13.67
N PHE A 901 -19.72 3.46 14.63
CA PHE A 901 -19.23 3.19 15.99
C PHE A 901 -19.86 1.91 16.54
N HIS A 902 -19.33 1.43 17.66
CA HIS A 902 -19.96 0.37 18.44
C HIS A 902 -20.41 0.91 19.80
N ALA A 903 -21.68 0.74 20.14
CA ALA A 903 -22.21 1.07 21.46
C ALA A 903 -22.00 -0.12 22.40
N VAL A 904 -21.04 -0.01 23.31
CA VAL A 904 -20.77 -1.06 24.29
C VAL A 904 -21.91 -1.09 25.31
N GLY A 905 -22.62 -2.22 25.38
CA GLY A 905 -23.87 -2.36 26.13
C GLY A 905 -25.15 -2.09 25.31
N GLY A 906 -25.01 -1.76 24.02
CA GLY A 906 -26.12 -1.56 23.08
C GLY A 906 -26.63 -0.12 22.99
N ILE A 907 -27.29 0.18 21.87
CA ILE A 907 -27.77 1.54 21.57
C ILE A 907 -28.83 2.05 22.55
N ASP A 908 -29.69 1.16 23.06
CA ASP A 908 -30.71 1.50 24.04
C ASP A 908 -30.11 1.86 25.41
N ALA A 909 -29.05 1.16 25.80
CA ALA A 909 -28.30 1.49 27.02
C ALA A 909 -27.55 2.82 26.85
N LEU A 910 -27.02 3.10 25.64
CA LEU A 910 -26.41 4.38 25.32
C LEU A 910 -27.42 5.54 25.40
N ALA A 911 -28.65 5.33 24.92
CA ALA A 911 -29.71 6.34 25.03
C ALA A 911 -30.09 6.66 26.48
N ARG A 912 -29.99 5.68 27.39
CA ARG A 912 -30.23 5.86 28.84
C ARG A 912 -29.02 6.39 29.61
N ALA A 913 -27.83 6.39 29.00
CA ALA A 913 -26.62 6.84 29.68
C ALA A 913 -26.72 8.34 30.03
N PRO A 914 -26.14 8.77 31.17
CA PRO A 914 -26.18 10.17 31.59
C PRO A 914 -25.24 11.06 30.75
N ALA A 915 -24.27 10.47 30.05
CA ALA A 915 -23.32 11.16 29.19
C ALA A 915 -22.90 10.26 28.02
N LEU A 916 -22.51 10.89 26.90
CA LEU A 916 -21.89 10.20 25.77
C LEU A 916 -20.38 10.08 26.01
N VAL A 917 -19.94 8.92 26.47
CA VAL A 917 -18.51 8.63 26.68
C VAL A 917 -17.97 7.86 25.47
N ILE A 918 -17.07 8.49 24.73
CA ILE A 918 -16.56 7.98 23.44
C ILE A 918 -15.07 7.72 23.57
N ALA A 919 -14.64 6.50 23.27
CA ALA A 919 -13.26 6.06 23.31
C ALA A 919 -12.75 5.65 21.92
N GLU A 920 -11.43 5.65 21.77
CA GLU A 920 -10.75 5.24 20.54
C GLU A 920 -10.98 3.75 20.23
N GLY A 921 -10.53 2.84 21.09
CA GLY A 921 -10.68 1.40 20.87
C GLY A 921 -11.89 0.74 21.56
N TYR A 922 -12.28 -0.46 21.08
CA TYR A 922 -13.31 -1.29 21.74
C TYR A 922 -12.93 -1.67 23.17
N ALA A 923 -11.69 -2.10 23.40
CA ALA A 923 -11.23 -2.52 24.73
C ALA A 923 -11.30 -1.37 25.76
N THR A 924 -10.86 -0.19 25.33
CA THR A 924 -10.95 1.06 26.10
C THR A 924 -12.40 1.40 26.42
N ALA A 925 -13.29 1.36 25.43
CA ALA A 925 -14.72 1.61 25.65
C ALA A 925 -15.34 0.61 26.63
N ALA A 926 -15.01 -0.68 26.52
CA ALA A 926 -15.52 -1.72 27.42
C ALA A 926 -15.03 -1.57 28.86
N SER A 927 -13.73 -1.27 29.05
CA SER A 927 -13.18 -0.94 30.38
C SER A 927 -13.87 0.27 31.01
N LEU A 928 -14.16 1.30 30.21
CA LEU A 928 -14.89 2.49 30.68
C LEU A 928 -16.35 2.16 31.03
N ALA A 929 -17.03 1.32 30.24
CA ALA A 929 -18.42 0.93 30.50
C ALA A 929 -18.54 0.17 31.83
N ARG A 930 -17.62 -0.76 32.10
CA ARG A 930 -17.55 -1.49 33.37
C ARG A 930 -17.35 -0.54 34.54
N SER A 931 -16.39 0.38 34.44
CA SER A 931 -16.09 1.33 35.51
C SER A 931 -17.20 2.36 35.76
N LEU A 932 -17.86 2.85 34.71
CA LEU A 932 -18.91 3.85 34.81
C LEU A 932 -20.28 3.26 35.14
N GLY A 933 -20.49 1.97 34.87
CA GLY A 933 -21.77 1.28 35.08
C GLY A 933 -22.84 1.66 34.05
N HIS A 934 -22.47 2.31 32.95
CA HIS A 934 -23.37 2.65 31.85
C HIS A 934 -22.66 2.52 30.49
N ALA A 935 -23.45 2.49 29.42
CA ALA A 935 -22.94 2.29 28.07
C ALA A 935 -21.96 3.40 27.64
N THR A 936 -21.01 2.99 26.80
CA THR A 936 -19.97 3.83 26.19
C THR A 936 -19.86 3.51 24.70
N VAL A 937 -18.99 4.24 23.99
CA VAL A 937 -18.88 4.14 22.53
C VAL A 937 -17.44 3.88 22.12
N ALA A 938 -17.23 2.91 21.23
CA ALA A 938 -15.96 2.70 20.55
C ALA A 938 -16.00 3.33 19.15
N ALA A 939 -15.08 4.26 18.88
CA ALA A 939 -14.90 4.88 17.57
C ALA A 939 -13.94 4.10 16.64
N PHE A 940 -13.30 3.06 17.19
CA PHE A 940 -12.29 2.18 16.60
C PHE A 940 -10.91 2.76 16.32
N ASP A 941 -10.80 4.05 15.98
CA ASP A 941 -9.53 4.76 15.80
C ASP A 941 -9.68 6.28 16.02
N SER A 942 -8.55 6.95 16.31
CA SER A 942 -8.48 8.40 16.56
C SER A 942 -8.97 9.23 15.36
N GLY A 943 -8.76 8.76 14.14
CA GLY A 943 -9.23 9.45 12.93
C GLY A 943 -10.76 9.54 12.86
N ASN A 944 -11.46 8.55 13.42
CA ASN A 944 -12.92 8.46 13.41
C ASN A 944 -13.61 9.20 14.59
N LEU A 945 -12.87 9.52 15.66
CA LEU A 945 -13.41 10.22 16.85
C LEU A 945 -14.23 11.48 16.51
N PRO A 946 -13.77 12.42 15.67
CA PRO A 946 -14.54 13.64 15.38
C PRO A 946 -15.87 13.37 14.67
N ALA A 947 -15.89 12.40 13.75
CA ALA A 947 -17.09 12.05 12.99
C ALA A 947 -18.15 11.38 13.89
N VAL A 948 -17.72 10.42 14.71
CA VAL A 948 -18.59 9.72 15.67
C VAL A 948 -19.13 10.66 16.73
N ALA A 949 -18.27 11.50 17.33
CA ALA A 949 -18.69 12.46 18.35
C ALA A 949 -19.73 13.44 17.83
N THR A 950 -19.51 13.99 16.62
CA THR A 950 -20.46 14.91 15.99
C THR A 950 -21.81 14.23 15.70
N ALA A 951 -21.78 13.01 15.14
CA ALA A 951 -23.00 12.28 14.82
C ALA A 951 -23.83 11.93 16.06
N LEU A 952 -23.19 11.47 17.14
CA LEU A 952 -23.87 11.13 18.38
C LEU A 952 -24.37 12.35 19.14
N HIS A 953 -23.60 13.44 19.18
CA HIS A 953 -24.04 14.70 19.79
C HIS A 953 -25.26 15.29 19.08
N ALA A 954 -25.32 15.17 17.74
CA ALA A 954 -26.50 15.57 16.99
C ALA A 954 -27.72 14.70 17.30
N LYS A 955 -27.52 13.40 17.57
CA LYS A 955 -28.61 12.46 17.92
C LYS A 955 -29.08 12.58 19.37
N PHE A 956 -28.17 12.85 20.31
CA PHE A 956 -28.45 13.02 21.74
C PHE A 956 -27.95 14.40 22.22
N PRO A 957 -28.59 15.49 21.79
CA PRO A 957 -28.16 16.85 22.14
C PRO A 957 -28.31 17.17 23.63
N ASP A 958 -29.16 16.41 24.34
CA ASP A 958 -29.41 16.47 25.79
C ASP A 958 -28.31 15.84 26.64
N LYS A 959 -27.25 15.31 26.02
CA LYS A 959 -26.20 14.58 26.72
C LYS A 959 -24.85 15.27 26.56
N PRO A 960 -24.12 15.49 27.67
CA PRO A 960 -22.75 15.97 27.58
C PRO A 960 -21.85 14.91 26.93
N VAL A 961 -20.87 15.38 26.16
CA VAL A 961 -19.89 14.52 25.47
C VAL A 961 -18.58 14.51 26.24
N VAL A 962 -18.05 13.31 26.49
CA VAL A 962 -16.72 13.09 27.06
C VAL A 962 -15.93 12.17 26.13
N ILE A 963 -14.78 12.65 25.65
CA ILE A 963 -13.87 11.90 24.78
C ILE A 963 -12.74 11.33 25.63
N ALA A 964 -12.70 10.01 25.73
CA ALA A 964 -11.59 9.25 26.33
C ALA A 964 -10.57 8.93 25.23
N GLY A 965 -9.56 9.80 25.10
CA GLY A 965 -8.52 9.65 24.09
C GLY A 965 -7.33 8.83 24.60
N ASP A 966 -6.62 8.22 23.67
CA ASP A 966 -5.36 7.54 23.96
C ASP A 966 -4.24 8.58 24.16
N ASN A 967 -3.28 8.26 25.02
CA ASN A 967 -2.15 9.09 25.36
C ASN A 967 -0.86 8.52 24.77
N ASP A 968 -0.70 8.68 23.46
CA ASP A 968 0.40 8.10 22.67
C ASP A 968 1.74 8.83 22.87
N LEU A 969 2.25 8.86 24.10
CA LEU A 969 3.50 9.54 24.42
C LEU A 969 4.70 8.97 23.64
N HIS A 970 4.66 7.68 23.30
CA HIS A 970 5.67 7.05 22.45
C HIS A 970 5.64 7.59 21.00
N LEU A 971 4.45 7.83 20.41
CA LEU A 971 4.32 8.47 19.10
C LEU A 971 4.71 9.94 19.17
N GLN A 972 4.38 10.62 20.27
CA GLN A 972 4.82 12.01 20.45
C GLN A 972 6.34 12.14 20.53
N ALA A 973 7.02 11.19 21.18
CA ALA A 973 8.48 11.17 21.28
C ALA A 973 9.15 10.86 19.94
N THR A 974 8.53 10.04 19.09
CA THR A 974 9.11 9.58 17.82
C THR A 974 8.70 10.43 16.61
N GLN A 975 7.45 10.89 16.55
CA GLN A 975 6.85 11.62 15.43
C GLN A 975 6.56 13.10 15.74
N GLY A 976 6.81 13.55 16.97
CA GLY A 976 6.53 14.92 17.42
C GLY A 976 5.05 15.25 17.62
N ILE A 977 4.13 14.31 17.36
CA ILE A 977 2.69 14.49 17.45
C ILE A 977 2.09 13.36 18.29
N ASN A 978 1.10 13.68 19.13
CA ASN A 978 0.27 12.70 19.84
C ASN A 978 -1.11 12.62 19.12
N PRO A 979 -1.33 11.64 18.22
CA PRO A 979 -2.53 11.57 17.40
C PRO A 979 -3.81 11.39 18.23
N GLY A 980 -3.80 10.45 19.19
CA GLY A 980 -4.94 10.19 20.08
C GLY A 980 -5.39 11.44 20.82
N ARG A 981 -4.45 12.16 21.46
CA ARG A 981 -4.73 13.43 22.14
C ARG A 981 -5.25 14.51 21.19
N LYS A 982 -4.60 14.71 20.04
CA LYS A 982 -4.96 15.78 19.09
C LYS A 982 -6.38 15.58 18.56
N LYS A 983 -6.72 14.34 18.19
CA LYS A 983 -8.04 14.01 17.66
C LYS A 983 -9.13 14.00 18.73
N ALA A 984 -8.82 13.57 19.94
CA ALA A 984 -9.75 13.69 21.07
C ALA A 984 -10.09 15.16 21.37
N GLN A 985 -9.09 16.06 21.34
CA GLN A 985 -9.29 17.50 21.50
C GLN A 985 -10.12 18.10 20.36
N GLU A 986 -9.88 17.67 19.12
CA GLU A 986 -10.68 18.08 17.96
C GLU A 986 -12.16 17.67 18.13
N ALA A 987 -12.42 16.41 18.50
CA ALA A 987 -13.76 15.87 18.72
C ALA A 987 -14.51 16.59 19.86
N ALA A 988 -13.82 16.86 20.98
CA ALA A 988 -14.39 17.61 22.09
C ALA A 988 -14.73 19.05 21.69
N ARG A 989 -13.88 19.71 20.89
CA ARG A 989 -14.14 21.07 20.39
C ARG A 989 -15.39 21.13 19.52
N LEU A 990 -15.62 20.13 18.67
CA LEU A 990 -16.80 20.08 17.78
C LEU A 990 -18.12 19.87 18.53
N THR A 991 -18.07 19.28 19.72
CA THR A 991 -19.26 18.90 20.51
C THR A 991 -19.41 19.70 21.81
N SER A 992 -18.55 20.70 22.03
CA SER A 992 -18.41 21.39 23.33
C SER A 992 -18.20 20.42 24.51
N GLY A 993 -17.58 19.26 24.23
CA GLY A 993 -17.32 18.19 25.18
C GLY A 993 -16.03 18.38 25.97
N ARG A 994 -15.69 17.37 26.78
CA ARG A 994 -14.43 17.30 27.55
C ARG A 994 -13.54 16.17 27.05
N VAL A 995 -12.23 16.33 27.22
CA VAL A 995 -11.25 15.26 26.97
C VAL A 995 -10.74 14.72 28.29
N VAL A 996 -10.62 13.39 28.38
CA VAL A 996 -9.90 12.70 29.45
C VAL A 996 -8.85 11.79 28.81
N LEU A 997 -7.65 11.78 29.37
CA LEU A 997 -6.53 10.95 28.92
C LEU A 997 -6.05 10.11 30.11
N PRO A 998 -5.57 8.88 29.90
CA PRO A 998 -5.09 8.04 30.98
C PRO A 998 -3.81 8.62 31.61
N VAL A 999 -3.80 8.64 32.93
CA VAL A 999 -2.63 8.96 33.76
C VAL A 999 -2.17 7.69 34.45
N PHE A 1000 -0.98 7.23 34.12
CA PHE A 1000 -0.38 6.04 34.69
C PHE A 1000 0.44 6.36 35.94
N ALA A 1001 0.80 5.34 36.69
CA ALA A 1001 1.55 5.53 37.91
C ALA A 1001 2.99 5.99 37.62
N PRO A 1002 3.64 6.73 38.55
CA PRO A 1002 5.00 7.19 38.37
C PRO A 1002 5.97 6.05 38.01
N GLY A 1003 6.73 6.22 36.91
CA GLY A 1003 7.74 5.27 36.44
C GLY A 1003 7.26 4.17 35.49
N GLU A 1004 5.95 3.99 35.29
CA GLU A 1004 5.40 2.94 34.40
C GLU A 1004 5.64 3.27 32.92
N ILE A 1005 5.32 4.51 32.52
CA ILE A 1005 5.51 5.01 31.15
C ILE A 1005 7.00 5.01 30.77
N ALA A 1006 7.89 5.36 31.72
CA ALA A 1006 9.33 5.43 31.45
C ALA A 1006 9.95 4.05 31.18
N LYS A 1007 9.40 3.00 31.80
CA LYS A 1007 9.86 1.62 31.59
C LYS A 1007 9.40 1.08 30.25
N ASN A 1008 8.09 1.14 29.97
CA ASN A 1008 7.49 0.57 28.76
C ASN A 1008 6.45 1.52 28.13
N PRO A 1009 6.86 2.58 27.41
CA PRO A 1009 5.95 3.63 26.93
C PRO A 1009 4.92 3.18 25.87
N ARG A 1010 5.12 2.00 25.26
CA ARG A 1010 4.16 1.39 24.33
C ARG A 1010 3.08 0.54 25.02
N ASP A 1011 3.31 0.12 26.26
CA ASP A 1011 2.36 -0.72 27.02
C ASP A 1011 1.35 0.08 27.84
N PHE A 1012 1.52 1.41 27.90
CA PHE A 1012 0.75 2.33 28.72
C PHE A 1012 0.25 3.50 27.85
N THR A 1013 -0.70 3.22 26.96
CA THR A 1013 -1.24 4.22 26.03
C THR A 1013 -2.69 4.54 26.31
N ASP A 1014 -3.51 3.57 26.71
CA ASP A 1014 -4.96 3.71 26.81
C ASP A 1014 -5.54 3.40 28.22
N PHE A 1015 -6.85 3.60 28.40
CA PHE A 1015 -7.52 3.29 29.68
C PHE A 1015 -7.61 1.77 29.95
N ASN A 1016 -7.60 0.92 28.92
CA ASN A 1016 -7.61 -0.53 29.14
C ASN A 1016 -6.27 -0.99 29.75
N ASP A 1017 -5.15 -0.42 29.30
CA ASP A 1017 -3.84 -0.62 29.91
C ASP A 1017 -3.80 -0.09 31.35
N LEU A 1018 -4.46 1.05 31.63
CA LEU A 1018 -4.56 1.58 32.99
C LEU A 1018 -5.32 0.62 33.91
N ALA A 1019 -6.38 -0.02 33.42
CA ALA A 1019 -7.17 -0.96 34.19
C ALA A 1019 -6.43 -2.28 34.47
N ASN A 1020 -5.67 -2.79 33.49
CA ASN A 1020 -5.16 -4.17 33.53
C ASN A 1020 -3.65 -4.29 33.75
N LYS A 1021 -2.85 -3.27 33.39
CA LYS A 1021 -1.38 -3.33 33.47
C LYS A 1021 -0.80 -2.38 34.51
N SER A 1022 -1.44 -1.23 34.75
CA SER A 1022 -0.96 -0.27 35.75
C SER A 1022 -1.24 -0.80 37.15
N ARG A 1023 -0.34 -0.50 38.09
CA ARG A 1023 -0.58 -0.74 39.53
C ARG A 1023 -1.76 0.05 40.10
N LEU A 1024 -2.24 1.07 39.38
CA LEU A 1024 -3.46 1.80 39.76
C LEU A 1024 -4.73 0.97 39.49
N GLY A 1025 -4.68 0.05 38.54
CA GLY A 1025 -5.74 -0.88 38.19
C GLY A 1025 -7.08 -0.21 37.84
N GLU A 1026 -8.14 -1.01 37.91
CA GLU A 1026 -9.51 -0.57 37.62
C GLU A 1026 -9.99 0.56 38.55
N GLU A 1027 -9.55 0.56 39.81
CA GLU A 1027 -9.86 1.65 40.74
C GLU A 1027 -9.23 2.98 40.29
N GLY A 1028 -7.99 2.93 39.77
CA GLY A 1028 -7.30 4.06 39.17
C GLY A 1028 -8.03 4.64 37.97
N LEU A 1029 -8.52 3.78 37.08
CA LEU A 1029 -9.37 4.20 35.96
C LEU A 1029 -10.64 4.90 36.48
N GLY A 1030 -11.34 4.29 37.45
CA GLY A 1030 -12.56 4.85 38.02
C GLY A 1030 -12.34 6.22 38.66
N ARG A 1031 -11.24 6.41 39.40
CA ARG A 1031 -10.86 7.68 40.02
C ARG A 1031 -10.56 8.79 39.01
N GLN A 1032 -10.13 8.46 37.79
CA GLN A 1032 -9.85 9.45 36.75
C GLN A 1032 -11.08 9.83 35.94
N VAL A 1033 -11.94 8.86 35.61
CA VAL A 1033 -13.03 9.07 34.64
C VAL A 1033 -14.33 9.46 35.32
N ARG A 1034 -14.72 8.82 36.44
CA ARG A 1034 -16.00 9.10 37.12
C ARG A 1034 -16.16 10.58 37.51
N PRO A 1035 -15.15 11.28 38.07
CA PRO A 1035 -15.30 12.70 38.41
C PRO A 1035 -15.48 13.60 37.19
N VAL A 1036 -14.82 13.27 36.07
CA VAL A 1036 -14.92 14.05 34.83
C VAL A 1036 -16.32 13.91 34.23
N VAL A 1037 -16.86 12.69 34.20
CA VAL A 1037 -18.23 12.42 33.73
C VAL A 1037 -19.25 13.09 34.64
N ALA A 1038 -19.15 12.92 35.96
CA ALA A 1038 -20.06 13.56 36.91
C ALA A 1038 -20.06 15.10 36.78
N ALA A 1039 -18.87 15.72 36.68
CA ALA A 1039 -18.75 17.16 36.47
C ALA A 1039 -19.31 17.63 35.12
N ALA A 1040 -19.25 16.80 34.08
CA ALA A 1040 -19.85 17.10 32.79
C ALA A 1040 -21.38 17.05 32.85
N VAL A 1041 -21.95 16.04 33.54
CA VAL A 1041 -23.39 15.88 33.77
C VAL A 1041 -23.95 17.04 34.60
N GLU A 1042 -23.33 17.36 35.73
CA GLU A 1042 -23.79 18.47 36.59
C GLU A 1042 -23.72 19.82 35.87
N LYS A 1043 -22.63 20.09 35.14
CA LYS A 1043 -22.51 21.32 34.35
C LYS A 1043 -23.60 21.41 33.26
N HIS A 1044 -23.87 20.31 32.57
CA HIS A 1044 -24.90 20.28 31.53
C HIS A 1044 -26.28 20.51 32.14
N ARG A 1045 -26.61 19.83 33.24
CA ARG A 1045 -27.87 19.99 33.96
C ARG A 1045 -28.10 21.42 34.44
N ALA A 1046 -27.09 22.04 35.04
CA ALA A 1046 -27.15 23.45 35.46
C ALA A 1046 -27.38 24.40 34.28
N THR A 1047 -26.73 24.14 33.13
CA THR A 1047 -26.91 24.95 31.91
C THR A 1047 -28.34 24.82 31.37
N THR A 1048 -28.87 23.60 31.28
CA THR A 1048 -30.24 23.33 30.80
C THR A 1048 -31.31 23.89 31.74
N GLU A 1049 -31.09 23.84 33.06
CA GLU A 1049 -31.98 24.44 34.06
C GLU A 1049 -31.99 25.97 33.94
N GLN A 1050 -30.83 26.59 33.75
CA GLN A 1050 -30.71 28.04 33.54
C GLN A 1050 -31.39 28.48 32.25
N GLU A 1051 -31.15 27.79 31.13
CA GLU A 1051 -31.82 28.07 29.85
C GLU A 1051 -33.35 27.90 29.96
N SER A 1052 -33.82 26.90 30.70
CA SER A 1052 -35.25 26.67 30.95
C SER A 1052 -35.87 27.77 31.81
N GLN A 1053 -35.14 28.26 32.83
CA GLN A 1053 -35.57 29.39 33.67
C GLN A 1053 -35.64 30.69 32.86
N ASP A 1054 -34.62 30.97 32.03
CA ASP A 1054 -34.59 32.13 31.14
C ASP A 1054 -35.73 32.09 30.12
N LEU A 1055 -36.01 30.91 29.55
CA LEU A 1055 -37.13 30.73 28.63
C LEU A 1055 -38.48 30.96 29.31
N ARG A 1056 -38.69 30.41 30.52
CA ARG A 1056 -39.92 30.64 31.32
C ARG A 1056 -40.09 32.10 31.71
N HIS A 1057 -39.01 32.78 32.09
CA HIS A 1057 -39.04 34.21 32.39
C HIS A 1057 -39.40 35.03 31.14
N SER A 1058 -38.83 34.70 29.97
CA SER A 1058 -39.16 35.36 28.71
C SER A 1058 -40.63 35.14 28.27
N LEU A 1059 -41.18 33.94 28.49
CA LEU A 1059 -42.57 33.62 28.17
C LEU A 1059 -43.55 34.27 29.16
N GLY A 1060 -43.19 34.34 30.45
CA GLY A 1060 -43.96 35.05 31.48
C GLY A 1060 -44.02 36.57 31.24
N GLN A 1061 -42.93 37.18 30.78
CA GLN A 1061 -42.91 38.59 30.35
C GLN A 1061 -43.78 38.83 29.11
N ARG A 1062 -43.81 37.90 28.15
CA ARG A 1062 -44.70 37.99 26.98
C ARG A 1062 -46.18 37.78 27.33
N HIS A 1063 -46.51 37.01 28.37
CA HIS A 1063 -47.89 36.79 28.81
C HIS A 1063 -48.42 37.99 29.62
N THR A 1064 -47.58 38.63 30.44
CA THR A 1064 -47.93 39.86 31.16
C THR A 1064 -48.08 41.07 30.23
N MET A 1065 -47.34 41.13 29.11
CA MET A 1065 -47.55 42.13 28.05
C MET A 1065 -48.79 41.89 27.16
N LYS A 1066 -49.45 40.73 27.24
CA LYS A 1066 -50.68 40.42 26.47
C LYS A 1066 -51.98 40.60 27.26
N ILE A 1067 -51.90 40.78 28.58
CA ILE A 1067 -53.06 40.92 29.48
C ILE A 1067 -53.19 42.37 30.01
N GLY A 1068 -52.15 43.21 29.85
CA GLY A 1068 -52.24 44.67 29.97
C GLY A 1068 -52.42 45.30 28.60
#